data_AF-A0A8C4FGG9-F1
#
_entry.id   AF-A0A8C4FGG9-F1
#
_cell.length_a   1.000
_cell.length_b   1.000
_cell.length_c   1.000
_cell.angle_alpha   90.00
_cell.angle_beta   90.00
_cell.angle_gamma   90.00
#
_symmetry.space_group_name_H-M   'P 1'
#
loop_
_entity.id
_entity.type
_entity.pdbx_description
1 polymer ?
#
loop_
_entity_poly.entity_id
_entity_poly.type
_entity_poly.pdbx_seq_one_letter_code
_entity_poly.pdbx_strand_id
1 'polypeptide(L)'
;MWLFHALLCVTGLAPLAAFNVDVVRTWVTPEGAPYVLSSLLHQDPSTSQTWLLVTSPRSSRTARPLHRCSLVRDALHCQPVEHALIPKGRYRGVTVVRNQHGVLICIQVPVRQPHSLSSEFTGNCSLLAPDLRPRAQVYFSDLENLLEPDAHVAAGDCSRNKKGSTENTARQRRDLRAEAEAEEEEEEEAAGTEIAIILDGSGSIDPPDFQRAKDFISNMMRSIYEKCFECSFALVQYGTVIQTELDLQDSQDVVASLDRVQNITQVGNVTKTASAMQHVLDNIFTPSHGSKAKASKVMVVLTDGDIFGDPLKLTTVINSPKMQGVERFAIGVGDAFKKNNTYNELKLIASDPDEDHAFKVTNYMALDGLLSKLQQSIIRVEGMVGDAPHYQLAQVGFSAQILDEGQVLLGAVGAFDWSGGVLLYDTRSHQGRFLNQTVEDAKSAQYSYLGYSVAVLHKTCGLSYVAGAPRHRQRGAVFELQKEGRETDFVPVLEGEQMGSYFGSELCPVDVDMDGTTDLLLVAAPFYHVQGEEGRVYVYRVNSQDGSFTLARALSGHSRLTYARFGFAMAAVGDISQDELTDVAIGAPLEDFGADGGAGFGSVYIYNGHSTNQLLDLSTQQPQRIRASAVAPGLQYFGVSVAGGLDFSGDGLADITVGALGRAAVLRSRPVVRLKVSLTFIPEALPIGFHGSVNVHLCFESISGTTVAESGLGETSLNITLDVDVMKQRKRMQCSDERQCRSALRECGAGPQLCESFLLLPTEGQLCQEDCFSNITVKVSYQLQTPEGRTNHPQPVLDFHSEPSAVFQLPYEKACRNKLFCVAELQLDTTISQQELVVGLTKELIMNISLTNSGEDSYMTTMALNYPRNLQFKRIQKPPSPNIQCDDPKPTASVLVMNCKIGHPILKRSSAILSLVWQLEESAFTDRTASITVNITNSNERRSLVSKTHSLQFKHVFIAVLPKPSVMYLNTSQALSYHKEFLFDIYGENPFGAKFQLQICVPVKLQGFQLIRVKNLTKTQADTVCTQKQEPACGSDPVERVDEWHSVSCNITSDKENVTVSAELSLSPSEQFRRDVIELAILGQISFNKSLYEGLNAENHRTKITVIFLKDEEAYSLSLIIKSSVGGLVVLIVIIVILVKCGFFKRKYQQLNLDSVRKVQLKSDSLLEEEN
;
A
#
# COMPACT_ATOMS: atom_id res chain seq x y z
N MET A 1 13.52 -9.54 50.44
CA MET A 1 12.58 -10.68 50.32
C MET A 1 11.12 -10.26 50.58
N TRP A 2 10.65 -9.12 50.03
CA TRP A 2 9.27 -8.62 50.21
C TRP A 2 8.60 -8.14 48.91
N LEU A 3 9.28 -8.26 47.76
CA LEU A 3 8.79 -7.89 46.42
C LEU A 3 8.22 -9.08 45.61
N PHE A 4 8.23 -10.30 46.18
CA PHE A 4 7.94 -11.55 45.46
C PHE A 4 6.57 -12.18 45.77
N HIS A 5 5.68 -11.47 46.48
CA HIS A 5 4.31 -11.95 46.78
C HIS A 5 3.20 -10.97 46.36
N ALA A 6 3.51 -9.73 45.97
CA ALA A 6 2.51 -8.76 45.53
C ALA A 6 2.10 -8.89 44.05
N LEU A 7 2.92 -9.53 43.20
CA LEU A 7 2.65 -9.67 41.76
C LEU A 7 1.83 -10.91 41.36
N LEU A 8 1.63 -11.88 42.27
CA LEU A 8 1.02 -13.18 41.95
C LEU A 8 -0.52 -13.22 42.01
N CYS A 9 -1.19 -12.11 42.36
CA CYS A 9 -2.65 -12.03 42.44
C CYS A 9 -3.30 -11.22 41.30
N VAL A 10 -2.54 -10.89 40.23
CA VAL A 10 -3.07 -10.13 39.06
C VAL A 10 -3.01 -10.95 37.77
N THR A 11 -2.25 -12.04 37.71
CA THR A 11 -2.25 -13.00 36.60
C THR A 11 -3.45 -13.95 36.63
N GLY A 12 -4.64 -13.41 36.90
CA GLY A 12 -5.91 -14.02 36.54
C GLY A 12 -6.13 -13.90 35.04
N LEU A 13 -5.28 -14.56 34.25
CA LEU A 13 -5.46 -14.70 32.81
C LEU A 13 -6.69 -15.60 32.58
N ALA A 14 -7.86 -14.97 32.54
CA ALA A 14 -9.01 -15.58 31.87
C ALA A 14 -8.56 -15.96 30.44
N PRO A 15 -8.91 -17.15 29.94
CA PRO A 15 -8.69 -17.46 28.54
C PRO A 15 -9.41 -16.40 27.69
N LEU A 16 -8.80 -16.01 26.57
CA LEU A 16 -9.50 -15.25 25.54
C LEU A 16 -10.79 -16.01 25.22
N ALA A 17 -11.94 -15.36 25.42
CA ALA A 17 -13.23 -16.02 25.34
C ALA A 17 -13.39 -16.66 23.95
N ALA A 18 -13.51 -17.97 23.90
CA ALA A 18 -13.76 -18.69 22.66
C ALA A 18 -15.14 -18.26 22.14
N PHE A 19 -15.15 -17.62 20.96
CA PHE A 19 -16.35 -17.08 20.32
C PHE A 19 -17.48 -18.12 20.28
N ASN A 20 -17.22 -19.27 19.65
CA ASN A 20 -18.11 -20.45 19.70
C ASN A 20 -17.40 -21.77 19.35
N VAL A 21 -16.21 -21.78 18.72
CA VAL A 21 -15.56 -23.04 18.32
C VAL A 21 -15.02 -23.77 19.54
N ASP A 22 -15.43 -25.03 19.73
CA ASP A 22 -15.02 -25.86 20.86
C ASP A 22 -13.58 -26.37 20.68
N VAL A 23 -12.69 -25.88 21.54
CA VAL A 23 -11.28 -26.31 21.62
C VAL A 23 -11.05 -27.36 22.71
N VAL A 24 -12.07 -27.69 23.52
CA VAL A 24 -12.00 -28.66 24.62
C VAL A 24 -12.42 -30.06 24.16
N ARG A 25 -13.44 -30.15 23.30
CA ARG A 25 -13.87 -31.40 22.65
C ARG A 25 -13.58 -31.34 21.15
N THR A 26 -12.35 -31.70 20.80
CA THR A 26 -11.85 -31.80 19.43
C THR A 26 -11.64 -33.26 19.05
N TRP A 27 -11.73 -33.59 17.75
CA TRP A 27 -11.42 -34.93 17.26
C TRP A 27 -10.21 -34.87 16.33
N VAL A 28 -9.12 -35.54 16.71
CA VAL A 28 -7.85 -35.52 15.96
C VAL A 28 -7.55 -36.91 15.40
N THR A 29 -7.04 -36.98 14.17
CA THR A 29 -6.66 -38.27 13.56
C THR A 29 -5.57 -38.97 14.38
N PRO A 30 -5.59 -40.33 14.44
CA PRO A 30 -4.63 -41.09 15.23
C PRO A 30 -3.20 -40.95 14.68
N GLU A 31 -2.20 -41.20 15.53
CA GLU A 31 -0.80 -41.18 15.14
C GLU A 31 -0.47 -42.38 14.25
N GLY A 32 0.30 -42.17 13.18
CA GLY A 32 0.53 -43.19 12.14
C GLY A 32 -0.59 -43.30 11.10
N ALA A 33 -1.64 -42.46 11.18
CA ALA A 33 -2.54 -42.18 10.06
C ALA A 33 -1.77 -41.64 8.82
N PRO A 34 -2.40 -41.57 7.62
CA PRO A 34 -1.85 -40.87 6.45
C PRO A 34 -1.23 -39.51 6.78
N TYR A 35 -0.15 -39.17 6.09
CA TYR A 35 0.57 -37.92 6.32
C TYR A 35 -0.27 -36.75 5.81
N VAL A 36 -1.13 -36.18 6.65
CA VAL A 36 -2.06 -35.13 6.21
C VAL A 36 -1.31 -33.90 5.71
N LEU A 37 -1.76 -33.39 4.56
CA LEU A 37 -1.45 -32.05 4.04
C LEU A 37 -2.74 -31.22 3.85
N SER A 38 -3.75 -31.83 3.24
CA SER A 38 -5.09 -31.25 3.08
C SER A 38 -6.13 -32.07 3.84
N SER A 39 -7.04 -31.37 4.53
CA SER A 39 -8.24 -31.91 5.19
C SER A 39 -9.46 -31.11 4.78
N LEU A 40 -10.57 -31.79 4.48
CA LEU A 40 -11.84 -31.14 4.15
C LEU A 40 -13.05 -32.00 4.54
N LEU A 41 -14.18 -31.35 4.80
CA LEU A 41 -15.47 -32.04 4.97
C LEU A 41 -16.14 -32.25 3.63
N HIS A 42 -16.72 -33.44 3.46
CA HIS A 42 -17.56 -33.81 2.33
C HIS A 42 -18.78 -34.59 2.83
N GLN A 43 -19.97 -34.25 2.32
CA GLN A 43 -21.23 -34.92 2.68
C GLN A 43 -21.80 -35.66 1.48
N ASP A 44 -22.27 -36.89 1.70
CA ASP A 44 -23.09 -37.62 0.72
C ASP A 44 -24.57 -37.20 0.88
N PRO A 45 -25.18 -36.52 -0.10
CA PRO A 45 -26.56 -36.06 -0.03
C PRO A 45 -27.59 -37.21 -0.07
N SER A 46 -27.19 -38.43 -0.44
CA SER A 46 -28.08 -39.60 -0.47
C SER A 46 -28.22 -40.29 0.90
N THR A 47 -27.26 -40.11 1.81
CA THR A 47 -27.28 -40.64 3.18
C THR A 47 -27.26 -39.55 4.26
N SER A 48 -27.07 -38.29 3.86
CA SER A 48 -26.74 -37.14 4.71
C SER A 48 -25.48 -37.33 5.57
N GLN A 49 -24.66 -38.37 5.30
CA GLN A 49 -23.48 -38.65 6.11
C GLN A 49 -22.30 -37.77 5.69
N THR A 50 -21.75 -37.03 6.64
CA THR A 50 -20.51 -36.27 6.46
C THR A 50 -19.29 -37.11 6.81
N TRP A 51 -18.24 -36.99 5.99
CA TRP A 51 -16.94 -37.58 6.21
C TRP A 51 -15.85 -36.51 6.18
N LEU A 52 -14.84 -36.67 7.03
CA LEU A 52 -13.58 -35.96 6.93
C LEU A 52 -12.72 -36.64 5.87
N LEU A 53 -12.40 -35.97 4.77
CA LEU A 53 -11.44 -36.44 3.78
C LEU A 53 -10.04 -35.89 4.09
N VAL A 54 -9.02 -36.76 4.04
CA VAL A 54 -7.61 -36.38 4.25
C VAL A 54 -6.70 -36.94 3.16
N THR A 55 -5.77 -36.11 2.69
CA THR A 55 -4.80 -36.48 1.66
C THR A 55 -3.52 -37.09 2.25
N SER A 56 -2.75 -37.82 1.44
CA SER A 56 -1.39 -38.27 1.81
C SER A 56 -0.40 -38.15 0.63
N PRO A 57 0.71 -37.40 0.78
CA PRO A 57 1.88 -37.55 -0.07
C PRO A 57 2.53 -38.92 0.18
N ARG A 58 3.36 -39.39 -0.75
CA ARG A 58 3.83 -40.78 -0.78
C ARG A 58 5.15 -41.00 -0.02
N SER A 59 5.07 -41.37 1.25
CA SER A 59 6.21 -41.91 2.00
C SER A 59 6.48 -43.41 1.69
N SER A 60 5.44 -44.19 1.43
CA SER A 60 5.50 -45.65 1.21
C SER A 60 5.02 -46.08 -0.18
N ARG A 61 5.52 -47.22 -0.68
CA ARG A 61 4.97 -47.85 -1.90
C ARG A 61 3.50 -48.31 -1.73
N THR A 62 2.97 -48.46 -0.52
CA THR A 62 1.60 -48.92 -0.27
C THR A 62 0.59 -47.83 0.10
N ALA A 63 1.01 -46.58 0.33
CA ALA A 63 0.12 -45.50 0.75
C ALA A 63 -0.89 -45.11 -0.37
N ARG A 64 -2.16 -44.93 0.02
CA ARG A 64 -3.23 -44.38 -0.84
C ARG A 64 -3.25 -42.85 -0.75
N PRO A 65 -3.61 -42.12 -1.82
CA PRO A 65 -3.55 -40.66 -1.85
C PRO A 65 -4.69 -39.98 -1.06
N LEU A 66 -5.81 -40.68 -0.85
CA LEU A 66 -7.03 -40.17 -0.21
C LEU A 66 -7.58 -41.18 0.79
N HIS A 67 -7.97 -40.71 1.96
CA HIS A 67 -8.68 -41.48 2.99
C HIS A 67 -9.94 -40.73 3.43
N ARG A 68 -10.98 -41.48 3.77
CA ARG A 68 -12.19 -40.97 4.44
C ARG A 68 -12.17 -41.36 5.91
N CYS A 69 -12.53 -40.43 6.78
CA CYS A 69 -12.60 -40.61 8.22
C CYS A 69 -14.03 -40.35 8.70
N SER A 70 -14.50 -41.19 9.62
CA SER A 70 -15.84 -41.07 10.23
C SER A 70 -15.72 -41.13 11.75
N LEU A 71 -16.68 -40.51 12.44
CA LEU A 71 -16.74 -40.51 13.90
C LEU A 71 -17.34 -41.83 14.40
N VAL A 72 -16.54 -42.63 15.12
CA VAL A 72 -16.93 -43.93 15.66
C VAL A 72 -16.59 -43.96 17.15
N ARG A 73 -17.63 -43.97 18.01
CA ARG A 73 -17.50 -43.93 19.48
C ARG A 73 -16.61 -42.77 19.98
N ASP A 74 -16.91 -41.55 19.54
CA ASP A 74 -16.20 -40.31 19.94
C ASP A 74 -14.71 -40.25 19.50
N ALA A 75 -14.30 -41.06 18.51
CA ALA A 75 -12.97 -41.06 17.92
C ALA A 75 -13.01 -41.15 16.38
N LEU A 76 -12.01 -40.58 15.69
CA LEU A 76 -11.90 -40.65 14.23
C LEU A 76 -11.34 -41.99 13.77
N HIS A 77 -12.09 -42.71 12.95
CA HIS A 77 -11.62 -43.91 12.26
C HIS A 77 -11.48 -43.64 10.75
N CYS A 78 -10.25 -43.73 10.24
CA CYS A 78 -9.89 -43.41 8.87
C CYS A 78 -9.63 -44.67 8.03
N GLN A 79 -10.16 -44.70 6.80
CA GLN A 79 -10.03 -45.79 5.84
C GLN A 79 -9.67 -45.25 4.44
N PRO A 80 -8.83 -45.94 3.65
CA PRO A 80 -8.48 -45.49 2.31
C PRO A 80 -9.69 -45.51 1.37
N VAL A 81 -9.76 -44.54 0.44
CA VAL A 81 -10.75 -44.56 -0.63
C VAL A 81 -10.26 -45.52 -1.72
N GLU A 82 -10.86 -46.72 -1.79
CA GLU A 82 -10.38 -47.81 -2.66
C GLU A 82 -10.36 -47.46 -4.15
N HIS A 83 -11.31 -46.62 -4.58
CA HIS A 83 -11.46 -46.17 -5.96
C HIS A 83 -10.53 -45.02 -6.36
N ALA A 84 -9.80 -44.41 -5.40
CA ALA A 84 -8.74 -43.45 -5.71
C ALA A 84 -7.52 -44.20 -6.28
N LEU A 85 -7.45 -44.27 -7.61
CA LEU A 85 -6.40 -44.97 -8.35
C LEU A 85 -5.01 -44.37 -8.07
N ILE A 86 -4.03 -45.24 -7.82
CA ILE A 86 -2.65 -44.84 -7.54
C ILE A 86 -1.84 -44.82 -8.85
N PRO A 87 -1.24 -43.68 -9.25
CA PRO A 87 -0.34 -43.64 -10.40
C PRO A 87 0.88 -44.56 -10.23
N LYS A 88 1.41 -45.11 -11.34
CA LYS A 88 2.58 -46.01 -11.37
C LYS A 88 3.93 -45.27 -11.14
N GLY A 89 4.03 -44.44 -10.10
CA GLY A 89 5.26 -43.69 -9.80
C GLY A 89 5.25 -42.98 -8.44
N ARG A 90 6.38 -42.37 -8.05
CA ARG A 90 6.40 -41.43 -6.91
C ARG A 90 5.70 -40.15 -7.33
N TYR A 91 4.46 -39.94 -6.90
CA TYR A 91 3.79 -38.65 -7.02
C TYR A 91 4.31 -37.67 -5.96
N ARG A 92 4.30 -36.37 -6.27
CA ARG A 92 4.88 -35.31 -5.39
C ARG A 92 3.84 -34.43 -4.70
N GLY A 93 2.65 -34.25 -5.29
CA GLY A 93 1.57 -33.43 -4.75
C GLY A 93 0.21 -34.09 -4.95
N VAL A 94 -0.77 -33.71 -4.11
CA VAL A 94 -2.16 -34.16 -4.18
C VAL A 94 -3.06 -32.97 -3.84
N THR A 95 -3.89 -32.58 -4.79
CA THR A 95 -4.88 -31.50 -4.68
C THR A 95 -6.27 -32.14 -4.65
N VAL A 96 -7.12 -31.73 -3.70
CA VAL A 96 -8.50 -32.25 -3.58
C VAL A 96 -9.45 -31.09 -3.31
N VAL A 97 -10.56 -31.05 -4.04
CA VAL A 97 -11.63 -30.06 -3.87
C VAL A 97 -13.00 -30.75 -3.93
N ARG A 98 -14.02 -30.14 -3.32
CA ARG A 98 -15.40 -30.64 -3.28
C ARG A 98 -16.41 -29.57 -3.67
N ASN A 99 -17.54 -29.98 -4.22
CA ASN A 99 -18.76 -29.19 -4.35
C ASN A 99 -19.99 -30.12 -4.28
N GLN A 100 -21.19 -29.60 -4.54
CA GLN A 100 -22.43 -30.40 -4.55
C GLN A 100 -22.44 -31.55 -5.59
N HIS A 101 -21.63 -31.47 -6.64
CA HIS A 101 -21.56 -32.44 -7.73
C HIS A 101 -20.55 -33.57 -7.48
N GLY A 102 -19.69 -33.46 -6.46
CA GLY A 102 -18.78 -34.51 -6.04
C GLY A 102 -17.42 -34.02 -5.51
N VAL A 103 -16.40 -34.89 -5.65
CA VAL A 103 -15.04 -34.67 -5.15
C VAL A 103 -14.04 -34.90 -6.28
N LEU A 104 -13.19 -33.91 -6.55
CA LEU A 104 -12.13 -33.98 -7.55
C LEU A 104 -10.78 -34.15 -6.86
N ILE A 105 -10.01 -35.16 -7.25
CA ILE A 105 -8.64 -35.38 -6.79
C ILE A 105 -7.66 -35.34 -7.96
N CYS A 106 -6.68 -34.45 -7.90
CA CYS A 106 -5.59 -34.33 -8.87
C CYS A 106 -4.25 -34.68 -8.22
N ILE A 107 -3.48 -35.56 -8.85
CA ILE A 107 -2.23 -36.11 -8.33
C ILE A 107 -1.09 -35.72 -9.27
N GLN A 108 -0.08 -35.01 -8.75
CA GLN A 108 1.04 -34.49 -9.52
C GLN A 108 2.12 -35.56 -9.72
N VAL A 109 2.31 -35.97 -10.98
CA VAL A 109 3.01 -37.20 -11.38
C VAL A 109 4.16 -36.91 -12.35
N PRO A 110 5.39 -37.36 -12.05
CA PRO A 110 6.48 -37.36 -13.02
C PRO A 110 6.28 -38.51 -14.00
N VAL A 111 6.31 -38.20 -15.29
CA VAL A 111 6.16 -39.14 -16.40
C VAL A 111 7.46 -39.15 -17.20
N ARG A 112 7.73 -40.24 -17.89
CA ARG A 112 8.80 -40.32 -18.89
C ARG A 112 8.28 -41.22 -19.99
N GLN A 113 8.07 -40.66 -21.19
CA GLN A 113 7.60 -41.46 -22.31
C GLN A 113 8.64 -42.54 -22.67
N PRO A 114 8.22 -43.69 -23.24
CA PRO A 114 9.16 -44.62 -23.87
C PRO A 114 10.02 -43.86 -24.88
N HIS A 115 11.34 -44.05 -24.84
CA HIS A 115 12.30 -43.36 -25.72
C HIS A 115 12.40 -41.83 -25.57
N SER A 116 11.79 -41.20 -24.55
CA SER A 116 12.06 -39.80 -24.20
C SER A 116 13.04 -39.67 -23.02
N LEU A 117 13.83 -38.59 -23.00
CA LEU A 117 14.85 -38.32 -21.99
C LEU A 117 14.49 -37.15 -21.06
N SER A 118 13.66 -36.22 -21.54
CA SER A 118 12.93 -35.33 -20.65
C SER A 118 11.99 -36.15 -19.76
N SER A 119 11.82 -35.71 -18.52
CA SER A 119 10.75 -36.20 -17.66
C SER A 119 9.67 -35.13 -17.57
N GLU A 120 8.50 -35.42 -18.10
CA GLU A 120 7.32 -34.59 -17.95
C GLU A 120 6.87 -34.52 -16.49
N PHE A 121 6.15 -33.47 -16.13
CA PHE A 121 5.53 -33.34 -14.82
C PHE A 121 4.11 -32.75 -14.95
N THR A 122 3.12 -33.61 -14.76
CA THR A 122 1.71 -33.32 -15.12
C THR A 122 0.73 -33.91 -14.10
N GLY A 123 -0.57 -33.74 -14.34
CA GLY A 123 -1.67 -34.22 -13.51
C GLY A 123 -2.26 -35.57 -13.93
N ASN A 124 -2.63 -36.38 -12.93
CA ASN A 124 -3.67 -37.40 -13.06
C ASN A 124 -4.87 -36.95 -12.20
N CYS A 125 -5.97 -36.57 -12.84
CA CYS A 125 -7.18 -36.09 -12.16
C CYS A 125 -8.30 -37.13 -12.23
N SER A 126 -9.00 -37.35 -11.11
CA SER A 126 -10.16 -38.23 -11.01
C SER A 126 -11.32 -37.48 -10.36
N LEU A 127 -12.44 -37.37 -11.07
CA LEU A 127 -13.70 -36.83 -10.55
C LEU A 127 -14.53 -37.99 -9.97
N LEU A 128 -14.90 -37.87 -8.70
CA LEU A 128 -15.74 -38.82 -7.98
C LEU A 128 -17.14 -38.24 -7.78
N ALA A 129 -18.15 -39.10 -7.80
CA ALA A 129 -19.51 -38.77 -7.37
C ALA A 129 -19.55 -38.43 -5.86
N PRO A 130 -20.64 -37.83 -5.35
CA PRO A 130 -20.80 -37.55 -3.93
C PRO A 130 -20.69 -38.79 -3.01
N ASP A 131 -20.94 -40.00 -3.50
CA ASP A 131 -20.75 -41.26 -2.76
C ASP A 131 -19.33 -41.86 -2.89
N LEU A 132 -18.39 -41.09 -3.45
CA LEU A 132 -16.98 -41.41 -3.68
C LEU A 132 -16.71 -42.54 -4.70
N ARG A 133 -17.66 -42.89 -5.57
CA ARG A 133 -17.40 -43.71 -6.77
C ARG A 133 -16.81 -42.88 -7.92
N PRO A 134 -15.99 -43.45 -8.82
CA PRO A 134 -15.49 -42.73 -9.99
C PRO A 134 -16.62 -42.30 -10.94
N ARG A 135 -16.56 -41.06 -11.40
CA ARG A 135 -17.33 -40.54 -12.55
C ARG A 135 -16.45 -40.46 -13.79
N ALA A 136 -15.30 -39.80 -13.70
CA ALA A 136 -14.36 -39.62 -14.79
C ALA A 136 -12.90 -39.65 -14.30
N GLN A 137 -11.96 -39.99 -15.18
CA GLN A 137 -10.52 -39.90 -14.94
C GLN A 137 -9.81 -39.39 -16.19
N VAL A 138 -8.80 -38.54 -16.00
CA VAL A 138 -8.02 -37.89 -17.06
C VAL A 138 -6.53 -37.93 -16.68
N TYR A 139 -5.68 -38.11 -17.68
CA TYR A 139 -4.23 -38.19 -17.51
C TYR A 139 -3.56 -37.28 -18.54
N PHE A 140 -2.98 -36.17 -18.07
CA PHE A 140 -2.55 -35.06 -18.93
C PHE A 140 -1.09 -35.21 -19.41
N SER A 141 -0.65 -36.41 -19.78
CA SER A 141 0.68 -36.63 -20.39
C SER A 141 0.72 -36.33 -21.89
N ASP A 142 -0.43 -36.09 -22.49
CA ASP A 142 -0.61 -35.73 -23.89
C ASP A 142 -1.72 -34.66 -23.90
N LEU A 143 -1.33 -33.44 -23.52
CA LEU A 143 -2.30 -32.36 -23.30
C LEU A 143 -2.75 -31.73 -24.62
N GLU A 144 -1.90 -31.73 -25.65
CA GLU A 144 -2.18 -31.15 -26.97
C GLU A 144 -3.34 -31.89 -27.65
N ASN A 145 -3.33 -33.23 -27.66
CA ASN A 145 -4.44 -34.04 -28.19
C ASN A 145 -5.73 -33.98 -27.37
N LEU A 146 -5.75 -33.25 -26.23
CA LEU A 146 -6.95 -33.01 -25.43
C LEU A 146 -7.56 -31.61 -25.65
N LEU A 147 -6.95 -30.73 -26.47
CA LEU A 147 -7.45 -29.36 -26.67
C LEU A 147 -8.49 -29.24 -27.81
N GLU A 148 -9.44 -28.33 -27.68
CA GLU A 148 -10.39 -27.97 -28.75
C GLU A 148 -9.73 -27.08 -29.82
N PRO A 149 -9.93 -27.34 -31.14
CA PRO A 149 -9.55 -26.39 -32.19
C PRO A 149 -10.53 -25.20 -32.22
N ASP A 150 -10.12 -24.07 -31.63
CA ASP A 150 -10.71 -22.71 -31.73
C ASP A 150 -12.25 -22.62 -31.82
N ALA A 151 -12.95 -23.23 -30.85
CA ALA A 151 -14.40 -23.11 -30.72
C ALA A 151 -14.82 -21.79 -30.03
N HIS A 152 -15.53 -20.91 -30.76
CA HIS A 152 -16.16 -19.71 -30.19
C HIS A 152 -17.36 -20.07 -29.29
N VAL A 153 -17.23 -19.81 -27.98
CA VAL A 153 -18.33 -19.94 -27.00
C VAL A 153 -19.29 -18.74 -27.13
N ALA A 154 -20.60 -19.02 -27.18
CA ALA A 154 -21.64 -17.98 -27.18
C ALA A 154 -21.92 -17.47 -25.75
N ALA A 155 -21.83 -16.15 -25.54
CA ALA A 155 -22.15 -15.50 -24.28
C ALA A 155 -23.64 -15.16 -24.12
N GLY A 156 -24.09 -14.99 -22.88
CA GLY A 156 -25.41 -14.44 -22.56
C GLY A 156 -25.36 -12.92 -22.46
N ASP A 157 -26.23 -12.23 -23.21
CA ASP A 157 -26.22 -10.77 -23.36
C ASP A 157 -26.71 -10.02 -22.10
N CYS A 158 -25.83 -9.19 -21.51
CA CYS A 158 -26.10 -8.33 -20.37
C CYS A 158 -26.15 -6.82 -20.69
N SER A 159 -26.69 -6.39 -21.84
CA SER A 159 -27.07 -4.97 -22.04
C SER A 159 -28.22 -4.70 -23.00
N ARG A 160 -29.34 -4.18 -22.47
CA ARG A 160 -30.57 -3.95 -23.24
C ARG A 160 -30.69 -2.53 -23.82
N ASN A 161 -31.04 -2.47 -25.11
CA ASN A 161 -31.61 -1.32 -25.85
C ASN A 161 -30.72 -0.09 -26.16
N LYS A 162 -30.20 -0.05 -27.39
CA LYS A 162 -30.29 1.13 -28.27
C LYS A 162 -30.46 0.71 -29.74
N LYS A 163 -31.23 1.46 -30.53
CA LYS A 163 -31.54 1.18 -31.94
C LYS A 163 -30.71 2.05 -32.90
N GLY A 164 -30.25 1.46 -34.00
CA GLY A 164 -29.59 2.09 -35.16
C GLY A 164 -28.71 1.04 -35.86
N SER A 165 -28.97 0.64 -37.11
CA SER A 165 -28.60 1.34 -38.37
C SER A 165 -27.08 1.43 -38.55
N THR A 166 -26.43 0.91 -39.60
CA THR A 166 -26.96 0.37 -40.88
C THR A 166 -25.98 -0.63 -41.55
N GLU A 167 -26.33 -1.11 -42.74
CA GLU A 167 -25.72 -2.21 -43.54
C GLU A 167 -24.25 -2.02 -44.03
N ASN A 168 -23.75 -3.10 -44.66
CA ASN A 168 -22.70 -3.16 -45.71
C ASN A 168 -21.21 -3.26 -45.33
N THR A 169 -20.69 -4.49 -45.26
CA THR A 169 -19.40 -4.86 -45.91
C THR A 169 -19.22 -6.38 -46.20
N ALA A 170 -20.31 -7.13 -46.41
CA ALA A 170 -20.27 -8.57 -46.65
C ALA A 170 -19.83 -8.98 -48.07
N ARG A 171 -18.67 -8.48 -48.56
CA ARG A 171 -18.14 -8.85 -49.89
C ARG A 171 -16.63 -8.78 -50.08
N GLN A 172 -15.83 -8.60 -49.01
CA GLN A 172 -14.37 -8.38 -49.10
C GLN A 172 -13.55 -9.37 -48.26
N ARG A 173 -14.09 -10.58 -48.02
CA ARG A 173 -13.47 -11.68 -47.26
C ARG A 173 -13.70 -13.05 -47.94
N ARG A 174 -13.40 -13.13 -49.24
CA ARG A 174 -13.33 -14.41 -49.96
C ARG A 174 -12.03 -14.59 -50.76
N ASP A 175 -11.41 -13.49 -51.17
CA ASP A 175 -10.22 -13.53 -52.03
C ASP A 175 -8.91 -13.70 -51.23
N LEU A 176 -8.94 -13.48 -49.90
CA LEU A 176 -7.83 -13.72 -48.97
C LEU A 176 -7.80 -15.15 -48.37
N ARG A 177 -8.67 -16.05 -48.83
CA ARG A 177 -8.73 -17.44 -48.34
C ARG A 177 -8.00 -18.44 -49.26
N ALA A 178 -7.58 -18.01 -50.45
CA ALA A 178 -6.95 -18.87 -51.45
C ALA A 178 -5.41 -18.95 -51.36
N GLU A 179 -4.78 -18.13 -50.51
CA GLU A 179 -3.32 -18.06 -50.35
C GLU A 179 -2.83 -18.64 -49.01
N ALA A 180 -3.73 -18.96 -48.08
CA ALA A 180 -3.40 -19.56 -46.77
C ALA A 180 -3.57 -21.09 -46.73
N GLU A 181 -4.45 -21.66 -47.55
CA GLU A 181 -4.75 -23.11 -47.62
C GLU A 181 -3.67 -23.86 -48.45
N ALA A 182 -2.38 -23.49 -48.29
CA ALA A 182 -1.25 -23.96 -49.10
C ALA A 182 0.09 -24.17 -48.35
N GLU A 183 0.18 -23.84 -47.05
CA GLU A 183 1.40 -24.02 -46.23
C GLU A 183 1.23 -25.03 -45.07
N GLU A 184 0.07 -25.70 -44.97
CA GLU A 184 -0.26 -26.68 -43.89
C GLU A 184 0.05 -28.16 -44.25
N GLU A 185 0.94 -28.43 -45.21
CA GLU A 185 1.39 -29.81 -45.58
C GLU A 185 2.93 -29.97 -45.62
N GLU A 186 3.64 -29.52 -44.57
CA GLU A 186 4.96 -30.09 -44.21
C GLU A 186 4.96 -30.55 -42.74
N GLU A 187 5.48 -31.76 -42.49
CA GLU A 187 5.42 -32.42 -41.18
C GLU A 187 6.34 -31.75 -40.14
N GLU A 188 5.85 -31.49 -38.92
CA GLU A 188 6.70 -31.03 -37.82
C GLU A 188 7.60 -32.15 -37.26
N GLU A 189 8.70 -32.43 -37.95
CA GLU A 189 9.81 -33.18 -37.37
C GLU A 189 10.39 -32.44 -36.14
N ALA A 190 10.54 -33.17 -35.02
CA ALA A 190 11.10 -32.65 -33.78
C ALA A 190 12.51 -32.03 -33.96
N ALA A 191 12.71 -30.87 -33.34
CA ALA A 191 13.89 -30.03 -33.44
C ALA A 191 15.03 -30.52 -32.50
N GLY A 192 15.67 -31.63 -32.88
CA GLY A 192 16.80 -32.20 -32.16
C GLY A 192 18.09 -31.35 -32.18
N THR A 193 19.19 -31.94 -31.72
CA THR A 193 20.52 -31.30 -31.69
C THR A 193 21.54 -32.10 -32.49
N GLU A 194 22.37 -31.41 -33.27
CA GLU A 194 23.35 -32.00 -34.18
C GLU A 194 24.77 -31.60 -33.77
N ILE A 195 25.55 -32.56 -33.28
CA ILE A 195 26.88 -32.34 -32.71
C ILE A 195 27.94 -32.88 -33.68
N ALA A 196 28.55 -31.98 -34.44
CA ALA A 196 29.66 -32.27 -35.34
C ALA A 196 31.00 -32.11 -34.62
N ILE A 197 31.65 -33.23 -34.31
CA ILE A 197 32.96 -33.25 -33.68
C ILE A 197 34.03 -33.17 -34.77
N ILE A 198 34.96 -32.24 -34.64
CA ILE A 198 36.07 -32.02 -35.57
C ILE A 198 37.36 -32.41 -34.85
N LEU A 199 37.88 -33.59 -35.19
CA LEU A 199 39.07 -34.18 -34.58
C LEU A 199 40.31 -33.88 -35.43
N ASP A 200 41.27 -33.20 -34.83
CA ASP A 200 42.62 -33.11 -35.37
C ASP A 200 43.29 -34.49 -35.36
N GLY A 201 43.68 -34.95 -36.55
CA GLY A 201 44.45 -36.16 -36.76
C GLY A 201 45.76 -35.87 -37.50
N SER A 202 46.25 -34.63 -37.44
CA SER A 202 47.45 -34.18 -38.17
C SER A 202 48.76 -34.77 -37.61
N GLY A 203 49.91 -34.32 -38.13
CA GLY A 203 51.22 -34.88 -37.85
C GLY A 203 51.90 -34.39 -36.56
N SER A 204 51.28 -33.45 -35.84
CA SER A 204 51.75 -32.95 -34.54
C SER A 204 51.36 -33.85 -33.36
N ILE A 205 50.24 -34.56 -33.47
CA ILE A 205 49.68 -35.41 -32.42
C ILE A 205 50.39 -36.78 -32.43
N ASP A 206 51.02 -37.13 -31.32
CA ASP A 206 51.58 -38.48 -31.11
C ASP A 206 50.46 -39.54 -31.06
N PRO A 207 50.64 -40.75 -31.66
CA PRO A 207 49.56 -41.76 -31.73
C PRO A 207 48.90 -42.17 -30.38
N PRO A 208 49.62 -42.22 -29.23
CA PRO A 208 48.99 -42.44 -27.93
C PRO A 208 48.10 -41.28 -27.46
N ASP A 209 48.35 -40.06 -27.90
CA ASP A 209 47.49 -38.90 -27.64
C ASP A 209 46.29 -38.85 -28.59
N PHE A 210 46.47 -39.27 -29.86
CA PHE A 210 45.35 -39.50 -30.76
C PHE A 210 44.38 -40.57 -30.24
N GLN A 211 44.89 -41.65 -29.64
CA GLN A 211 44.04 -42.63 -28.95
C GLN A 211 43.29 -41.99 -27.76
N ARG A 212 43.96 -41.18 -26.92
CA ARG A 212 43.29 -40.45 -25.83
C ARG A 212 42.20 -39.49 -26.33
N ALA A 213 42.38 -38.86 -27.49
CA ALA A 213 41.36 -38.04 -28.13
C ALA A 213 40.11 -38.86 -28.50
N LYS A 214 40.30 -40.05 -29.10
CA LYS A 214 39.19 -41.00 -29.39
C LYS A 214 38.51 -41.51 -28.13
N ASP A 215 39.28 -41.79 -27.06
CA ASP A 215 38.73 -42.23 -25.77
C ASP A 215 37.86 -41.14 -25.13
N PHE A 216 38.32 -39.88 -25.13
CA PHE A 216 37.55 -38.73 -24.69
C PHE A 216 36.26 -38.54 -25.50
N ILE A 217 36.34 -38.59 -26.84
CA ILE A 217 35.18 -38.48 -27.74
C ILE A 217 34.18 -39.61 -27.50
N SER A 218 34.66 -40.86 -27.37
CA SER A 218 33.82 -42.04 -27.10
C SER A 218 33.13 -41.94 -25.74
N ASN A 219 33.82 -41.47 -24.70
CA ASN A 219 33.22 -41.23 -23.38
C ASN A 219 32.23 -40.06 -23.39
N MET A 220 32.52 -39.00 -24.16
CA MET A 220 31.62 -37.86 -24.33
C MET A 220 30.34 -38.26 -25.05
N MET A 221 30.45 -38.91 -26.21
CA MET A 221 29.31 -39.44 -26.96
C MET A 221 28.48 -40.39 -26.09
N ARG A 222 29.09 -41.38 -25.43
CA ARG A 222 28.38 -42.31 -24.54
C ARG A 222 27.59 -41.57 -23.46
N SER A 223 28.23 -40.66 -22.74
CA SER A 223 27.58 -39.92 -21.65
C SER A 223 26.61 -38.84 -22.13
N ILE A 224 26.60 -38.45 -23.42
CA ILE A 224 25.56 -37.60 -24.01
C ILE A 224 24.42 -38.44 -24.58
N TYR A 225 24.64 -39.60 -25.20
CA TYR A 225 23.57 -40.55 -25.56
C TYR A 225 22.78 -41.04 -24.32
N GLU A 226 23.41 -41.09 -23.15
CA GLU A 226 22.75 -41.31 -21.85
C GLU A 226 21.89 -40.13 -21.35
N LYS A 227 22.05 -38.92 -21.93
CA LYS A 227 21.51 -37.64 -21.41
C LYS A 227 20.77 -36.75 -22.43
N CYS A 228 20.87 -37.03 -23.73
CA CYS A 228 20.10 -36.44 -24.82
C CYS A 228 19.74 -37.54 -25.86
N PHE A 229 18.44 -37.78 -26.11
CA PHE A 229 17.99 -38.80 -27.09
C PHE A 229 17.78 -38.25 -28.50
N GLU A 230 17.58 -36.93 -28.65
CA GLU A 230 17.48 -36.26 -29.97
C GLU A 230 18.83 -35.66 -30.40
N CYS A 231 19.94 -36.12 -29.80
CA CYS A 231 21.30 -35.73 -30.17
C CYS A 231 21.87 -36.67 -31.23
N SER A 232 22.03 -36.17 -32.45
CA SER A 232 22.76 -36.85 -33.53
C SER A 232 24.21 -36.38 -33.56
N PHE A 233 25.15 -37.31 -33.70
CA PHE A 233 26.59 -37.05 -33.76
C PHE A 233 27.15 -37.31 -35.14
N ALA A 234 28.02 -36.40 -35.59
CA ALA A 234 28.94 -36.62 -36.68
C ALA A 234 30.39 -36.47 -36.18
N LEU A 235 31.34 -37.13 -36.83
CA LEU A 235 32.76 -37.03 -36.51
C LEU A 235 33.57 -36.90 -37.79
N VAL A 236 34.29 -35.79 -37.92
CA VAL A 236 35.17 -35.48 -39.05
C VAL A 236 36.61 -35.43 -38.55
N GLN A 237 37.47 -36.31 -39.07
CA GLN A 237 38.91 -36.23 -38.87
C GLN A 237 39.54 -35.31 -39.94
N TYR A 238 40.56 -34.54 -39.58
CA TYR A 238 41.39 -33.82 -40.55
C TYR A 238 42.90 -34.06 -40.40
N GLY A 239 43.60 -34.01 -41.53
CA GLY A 239 45.05 -34.20 -41.64
C GLY A 239 45.50 -33.92 -43.09
N THR A 240 46.34 -34.80 -43.64
CA THR A 240 46.59 -34.94 -45.09
C THR A 240 45.31 -34.79 -45.93
N VAL A 241 44.26 -35.52 -45.55
CA VAL A 241 42.89 -35.43 -46.09
C VAL A 241 41.91 -35.01 -44.99
N ILE A 242 40.68 -34.67 -45.37
CA ILE A 242 39.55 -34.50 -44.45
C ILE A 242 38.62 -35.68 -44.70
N GLN A 243 38.18 -36.36 -43.64
CA GLN A 243 37.44 -37.60 -43.71
C GLN A 243 36.26 -37.56 -42.74
N THR A 244 35.04 -37.73 -43.24
CA THR A 244 33.87 -38.01 -42.41
C THR A 244 34.00 -39.45 -41.91
N GLU A 245 34.30 -39.61 -40.62
CA GLU A 245 34.42 -40.92 -39.98
C GLU A 245 33.06 -41.43 -39.52
N LEU A 246 32.16 -40.53 -39.11
CA LEU A 246 30.76 -40.80 -38.72
C LEU A 246 29.86 -39.69 -39.29
N ASP A 247 28.79 -40.07 -39.96
CA ASP A 247 27.75 -39.17 -40.49
C ASP A 247 26.59 -39.01 -39.47
N LEU A 248 25.76 -37.95 -39.57
CA LEU A 248 24.59 -37.81 -38.68
C LEU A 248 23.61 -38.98 -38.87
N GLN A 249 23.53 -39.54 -40.08
CA GLN A 249 22.71 -40.72 -40.37
C GLN A 249 23.23 -42.01 -39.69
N ASP A 250 24.56 -42.15 -39.52
CA ASP A 250 25.15 -43.30 -38.82
C ASP A 250 24.78 -43.31 -37.33
N SER A 251 24.46 -42.12 -36.76
CA SER A 251 24.25 -41.90 -35.32
C SER A 251 23.06 -42.64 -34.70
N GLN A 252 22.20 -43.26 -35.50
CA GLN A 252 21.04 -44.03 -35.03
C GLN A 252 21.45 -45.30 -34.25
N ASP A 253 22.58 -45.93 -34.57
CA ASP A 253 23.15 -47.03 -33.78
C ASP A 253 24.25 -46.50 -32.87
N VAL A 254 23.91 -46.30 -31.60
CA VAL A 254 24.81 -45.82 -30.54
C VAL A 254 26.01 -46.75 -30.34
N VAL A 255 25.84 -48.07 -30.48
CA VAL A 255 26.91 -49.05 -30.22
C VAL A 255 27.87 -49.07 -31.40
N ALA A 256 27.35 -49.20 -32.62
CA ALA A 256 28.16 -49.13 -33.84
C ALA A 256 28.87 -47.77 -33.96
N SER A 257 28.22 -46.66 -33.59
CA SER A 257 28.85 -45.33 -33.56
C SER A 257 30.05 -45.29 -32.62
N LEU A 258 29.90 -45.76 -31.38
CA LEU A 258 30.98 -45.72 -30.39
C LEU A 258 32.16 -46.65 -30.75
N ASP A 259 31.87 -47.83 -31.31
CA ASP A 259 32.91 -48.74 -31.81
C ASP A 259 33.60 -48.17 -33.06
N ARG A 260 32.87 -47.48 -33.94
CA ARG A 260 33.42 -46.81 -35.12
C ARG A 260 34.36 -45.68 -34.74
N VAL A 261 34.03 -44.85 -33.74
CA VAL A 261 34.96 -43.86 -33.16
C VAL A 261 36.26 -44.53 -32.70
N GLN A 262 36.18 -45.62 -31.96
CA GLN A 262 37.36 -46.30 -31.41
C GLN A 262 38.28 -46.87 -32.50
N ASN A 263 37.73 -47.32 -33.62
CA ASN A 263 38.49 -47.90 -34.73
C ASN A 263 39.12 -46.88 -35.70
N ILE A 264 38.96 -45.56 -35.49
CA ILE A 264 39.55 -44.53 -36.36
C ILE A 264 41.09 -44.60 -36.37
N THR A 265 41.65 -44.51 -37.58
CA THR A 265 43.10 -44.46 -37.86
C THR A 265 43.56 -43.03 -38.15
N GLN A 266 44.70 -42.62 -37.59
CA GLN A 266 45.23 -41.26 -37.74
C GLN A 266 45.69 -40.95 -39.18
N VAL A 267 45.30 -39.79 -39.72
CA VAL A 267 45.57 -39.37 -41.12
C VAL A 267 46.94 -38.66 -41.30
N GLY A 268 47.46 -38.05 -40.24
CA GLY A 268 48.79 -37.45 -40.14
C GLY A 268 49.03 -36.19 -40.97
N ASN A 269 50.31 -35.78 -41.01
CA ASN A 269 50.89 -34.72 -41.84
C ASN A 269 50.51 -33.26 -41.47
N VAL A 270 49.41 -32.71 -42.01
CA VAL A 270 49.13 -31.25 -42.03
C VAL A 270 47.82 -30.88 -41.31
N THR A 271 47.73 -29.66 -40.80
CA THR A 271 46.71 -29.22 -39.81
C THR A 271 45.72 -28.26 -40.48
N LYS A 272 44.61 -28.81 -41.00
CA LYS A 272 43.63 -28.15 -41.89
C LYS A 272 42.31 -27.76 -41.20
N THR A 273 42.39 -27.08 -40.07
CA THR A 273 41.25 -26.80 -39.18
C THR A 273 40.15 -25.96 -39.84
N ALA A 274 40.48 -24.94 -40.63
CA ALA A 274 39.49 -24.09 -41.29
C ALA A 274 38.79 -24.82 -42.44
N SER A 275 39.54 -25.58 -43.24
CA SER A 275 38.96 -26.47 -44.26
C SER A 275 38.10 -27.57 -43.66
N ALA A 276 38.42 -28.08 -42.46
CA ALA A 276 37.60 -29.07 -41.75
C ALA A 276 36.27 -28.48 -41.26
N MET A 277 36.26 -27.26 -40.70
CA MET A 277 35.03 -26.54 -40.35
C MET A 277 34.16 -26.26 -41.59
N GLN A 278 34.77 -25.86 -42.71
CA GLN A 278 34.04 -25.68 -43.97
C GLN A 278 33.45 -26.99 -44.49
N HIS A 279 34.16 -28.11 -44.37
CA HIS A 279 33.66 -29.44 -44.74
C HIS A 279 32.41 -29.85 -43.94
N VAL A 280 32.32 -29.50 -42.65
CA VAL A 280 31.11 -29.72 -41.85
C VAL A 280 29.93 -28.88 -42.36
N LEU A 281 30.16 -27.60 -42.69
CA LEU A 281 29.12 -26.72 -43.27
C LEU A 281 28.65 -27.13 -44.67
N ASP A 282 29.50 -27.81 -45.44
CA ASP A 282 29.20 -28.20 -46.83
C ASP A 282 28.71 -29.64 -46.98
N ASN A 283 29.05 -30.55 -46.04
CA ASN A 283 28.79 -31.98 -46.19
C ASN A 283 28.21 -32.68 -44.95
N ILE A 284 28.08 -32.01 -43.79
CA ILE A 284 27.48 -32.62 -42.58
C ILE A 284 26.16 -31.93 -42.24
N PHE A 285 26.18 -30.60 -42.07
CA PHE A 285 24.96 -29.80 -41.84
C PHE A 285 24.18 -29.56 -43.16
N THR A 286 23.83 -30.66 -43.84
CA THR A 286 22.99 -30.67 -45.05
C THR A 286 21.93 -31.79 -44.97
N PRO A 287 20.71 -31.61 -45.50
CA PRO A 287 19.66 -32.64 -45.43
C PRO A 287 20.03 -33.98 -46.08
N SER A 288 20.82 -33.94 -47.15
CA SER A 288 21.40 -35.14 -47.80
C SER A 288 22.27 -36.00 -46.88
N HIS A 289 22.80 -35.40 -45.80
CA HIS A 289 23.59 -36.03 -44.74
C HIS A 289 22.87 -36.00 -43.39
N GLY A 290 21.53 -36.05 -43.41
CA GLY A 290 20.70 -36.25 -42.21
C GLY A 290 20.51 -35.02 -41.31
N SER A 291 21.00 -33.83 -41.71
CA SER A 291 20.79 -32.61 -40.94
C SER A 291 19.42 -31.98 -41.20
N LYS A 292 18.66 -31.74 -40.13
CA LYS A 292 17.32 -31.15 -40.14
C LYS A 292 17.37 -29.64 -40.15
N ALA A 293 16.39 -29.00 -40.79
CA ALA A 293 16.33 -27.54 -40.89
C ALA A 293 16.18 -26.86 -39.51
N LYS A 294 15.25 -27.35 -38.67
CA LYS A 294 14.95 -26.78 -37.34
C LYS A 294 15.96 -27.15 -36.23
N ALA A 295 16.87 -28.10 -36.45
CA ALA A 295 17.74 -28.64 -35.40
C ALA A 295 18.90 -27.70 -35.02
N SER A 296 19.18 -27.61 -33.71
CA SER A 296 20.29 -26.83 -33.13
C SER A 296 21.65 -27.44 -33.49
N LYS A 297 22.57 -26.64 -34.05
CA LYS A 297 23.84 -27.12 -34.63
C LYS A 297 25.03 -26.74 -33.77
N VAL A 298 25.82 -27.73 -33.36
CA VAL A 298 26.97 -27.59 -32.46
C VAL A 298 28.23 -28.15 -33.14
N MET A 299 29.32 -27.39 -33.16
CA MET A 299 30.65 -27.89 -33.51
C MET A 299 31.52 -28.04 -32.26
N VAL A 300 32.25 -29.15 -32.14
CA VAL A 300 33.26 -29.36 -31.10
C VAL A 300 34.61 -29.62 -31.75
N VAL A 301 35.49 -28.62 -31.77
CA VAL A 301 36.81 -28.70 -32.42
C VAL A 301 37.88 -29.08 -31.39
N LEU A 302 38.62 -30.16 -31.63
CA LEU A 302 39.67 -30.67 -30.76
C LEU A 302 41.01 -30.67 -31.52
N THR A 303 41.96 -29.83 -31.12
CA THR A 303 43.24 -29.61 -31.85
C THR A 303 44.42 -29.32 -30.93
N ASP A 304 45.65 -29.58 -31.39
CA ASP A 304 46.88 -29.47 -30.59
C ASP A 304 47.81 -28.28 -30.93
N GLY A 305 47.54 -27.50 -31.99
CA GLY A 305 48.47 -26.46 -32.40
C GLY A 305 48.05 -25.48 -33.51
N ASP A 306 49.06 -24.81 -34.06
CA ASP A 306 48.92 -23.76 -35.08
C ASP A 306 48.45 -24.33 -36.43
N ILE A 307 47.53 -23.63 -37.13
CA ILE A 307 47.02 -24.08 -38.43
C ILE A 307 48.15 -24.12 -39.47
N PHE A 308 48.36 -25.28 -40.11
CA PHE A 308 49.51 -25.55 -40.98
C PHE A 308 49.10 -26.27 -42.27
N GLY A 309 49.27 -25.60 -43.42
CA GLY A 309 48.97 -26.18 -44.74
C GLY A 309 47.49 -26.15 -45.14
N ASP A 310 46.66 -25.37 -44.43
CA ASP A 310 45.26 -25.11 -44.81
C ASP A 310 45.18 -24.11 -45.98
N PRO A 311 44.44 -24.41 -47.07
CA PRO A 311 44.18 -23.45 -48.14
C PRO A 311 43.17 -22.35 -47.76
N LEU A 312 42.38 -22.52 -46.71
CA LEU A 312 41.38 -21.54 -46.24
C LEU A 312 41.87 -20.75 -45.03
N LYS A 313 41.31 -19.55 -44.85
CA LYS A 313 41.49 -18.74 -43.64
C LYS A 313 40.32 -18.94 -42.72
N LEU A 314 40.60 -19.16 -41.43
CA LEU A 314 39.60 -19.35 -40.39
C LEU A 314 38.57 -18.20 -40.34
N THR A 315 39.01 -16.95 -40.48
CA THR A 315 38.13 -15.77 -40.57
C THR A 315 37.16 -15.79 -41.76
N THR A 316 37.50 -16.46 -42.87
CA THR A 316 36.60 -16.59 -44.03
C THR A 316 35.50 -17.61 -43.77
N VAL A 317 35.81 -18.68 -43.03
CA VAL A 317 34.87 -19.76 -42.71
C VAL A 317 33.89 -19.34 -41.62
N ILE A 318 34.35 -18.63 -40.57
CA ILE A 318 33.49 -18.15 -39.47
C ILE A 318 32.51 -17.06 -39.94
N ASN A 319 32.95 -16.14 -40.81
CA ASN A 319 32.08 -15.10 -41.38
C ASN A 319 31.23 -15.61 -42.57
N SER A 320 31.16 -16.93 -42.79
CA SER A 320 30.27 -17.53 -43.79
C SER A 320 28.82 -17.48 -43.30
N PRO A 321 27.83 -17.14 -44.15
CA PRO A 321 26.41 -17.20 -43.77
C PRO A 321 25.97 -18.59 -43.27
N LYS A 322 26.62 -19.67 -43.74
CA LYS A 322 26.38 -21.03 -43.26
C LYS A 322 26.79 -21.27 -41.79
N MET A 323 27.65 -20.43 -41.22
CA MET A 323 28.06 -20.53 -39.81
C MET A 323 27.06 -19.84 -38.86
N GLN A 324 26.10 -19.07 -39.39
CA GLN A 324 25.08 -18.40 -38.59
C GLN A 324 24.17 -19.45 -37.93
N GLY A 325 23.99 -19.34 -36.60
CA GLY A 325 23.23 -20.33 -35.81
C GLY A 325 24.00 -21.59 -35.40
N VAL A 326 25.30 -21.68 -35.71
CA VAL A 326 26.16 -22.79 -35.25
C VAL A 326 26.90 -22.38 -33.97
N GLU A 327 26.63 -23.08 -32.87
CA GLU A 327 27.36 -22.94 -31.59
C GLU A 327 28.70 -23.69 -31.68
N ARG A 328 29.80 -23.13 -31.17
CA ARG A 328 31.15 -23.66 -31.40
C ARG A 328 31.95 -23.74 -30.11
N PHE A 329 32.38 -24.94 -29.77
CA PHE A 329 33.32 -25.23 -28.68
C PHE A 329 34.70 -25.54 -29.25
N ALA A 330 35.74 -24.90 -28.71
CA ALA A 330 37.12 -25.04 -29.17
C ALA A 330 38.01 -25.56 -28.03
N ILE A 331 38.58 -26.75 -28.21
CA ILE A 331 39.38 -27.45 -27.20
C ILE A 331 40.83 -27.54 -27.69
N GLY A 332 41.68 -26.65 -27.15
CA GLY A 332 43.11 -26.59 -27.45
C GLY A 332 43.91 -27.43 -26.46
N VAL A 333 44.61 -28.45 -26.97
CA VAL A 333 45.36 -29.40 -26.17
C VAL A 333 46.86 -29.16 -26.24
N GLY A 334 47.53 -29.09 -25.09
CA GLY A 334 48.99 -29.07 -25.01
C GLY A 334 49.62 -27.69 -25.02
N ASP A 335 50.93 -27.66 -25.28
CA ASP A 335 51.79 -26.51 -25.00
C ASP A 335 51.76 -25.43 -26.08
N ALA A 336 51.25 -25.70 -27.29
CA ALA A 336 51.15 -24.71 -28.37
C ALA A 336 50.31 -23.49 -27.93
N PHE A 337 49.17 -23.73 -27.27
CA PHE A 337 48.28 -22.70 -26.73
C PHE A 337 48.88 -21.90 -25.56
N LYS A 338 50.14 -22.13 -25.15
CA LYS A 338 50.90 -21.18 -24.31
C LYS A 338 51.34 -19.94 -25.10
N LYS A 339 51.39 -19.99 -26.43
CA LYS A 339 51.59 -18.82 -27.29
C LYS A 339 50.28 -18.01 -27.36
N ASN A 340 50.39 -16.68 -27.33
CA ASN A 340 49.21 -15.81 -27.37
C ASN A 340 48.47 -15.87 -28.72
N ASN A 341 49.19 -16.05 -29.84
CA ASN A 341 48.60 -16.12 -31.17
C ASN A 341 47.71 -17.36 -31.34
N THR A 342 48.23 -18.55 -31.04
CA THR A 342 47.51 -19.82 -31.10
C THR A 342 46.29 -19.86 -30.17
N TYR A 343 46.37 -19.18 -29.02
CA TYR A 343 45.23 -19.03 -28.11
C TYR A 343 44.16 -18.05 -28.65
N ASN A 344 44.56 -16.99 -29.35
CA ASN A 344 43.63 -16.11 -30.05
C ASN A 344 42.97 -16.81 -31.25
N GLU A 345 43.68 -17.71 -31.94
CA GLU A 345 43.10 -18.57 -32.99
C GLU A 345 42.07 -19.55 -32.40
N LEU A 346 42.36 -20.16 -31.24
CA LEU A 346 41.41 -21.03 -30.53
C LEU A 346 40.13 -20.26 -30.10
N LYS A 347 40.27 -19.06 -29.56
CA LYS A 347 39.15 -18.14 -29.26
C LYS A 347 38.35 -17.81 -30.51
N LEU A 348 39.01 -17.55 -31.64
CA LEU A 348 38.34 -17.26 -32.90
C LEU A 348 37.48 -18.43 -33.40
N ILE A 349 37.87 -19.69 -33.15
CA ILE A 349 37.04 -20.87 -33.48
C ILE A 349 35.73 -20.88 -32.65
N ALA A 350 35.81 -20.49 -31.37
CA ALA A 350 34.73 -20.58 -30.41
C ALA A 350 33.54 -19.63 -30.69
N SER A 351 32.45 -19.81 -29.94
CA SER A 351 31.37 -18.83 -29.79
C SER A 351 31.62 -17.86 -28.63
N ASP A 352 31.06 -16.66 -28.70
CA ASP A 352 30.99 -15.75 -27.55
C ASP A 352 29.99 -16.29 -26.48
N PRO A 353 30.28 -16.15 -25.19
CA PRO A 353 31.53 -15.66 -24.61
C PRO A 353 32.64 -16.72 -24.62
N ASP A 354 33.88 -16.29 -24.88
CA ASP A 354 35.09 -17.12 -24.86
C ASP A 354 35.22 -18.02 -23.62
N GLU A 355 34.83 -17.52 -22.44
CA GLU A 355 35.10 -18.18 -21.14
C GLU A 355 34.34 -19.51 -20.97
N ASP A 356 33.23 -19.68 -21.69
CA ASP A 356 32.38 -20.88 -21.67
C ASP A 356 32.56 -21.77 -22.92
N HIS A 357 33.34 -21.34 -23.91
CA HIS A 357 33.46 -22.03 -25.21
C HIS A 357 34.91 -22.34 -25.65
N ALA A 358 35.90 -21.57 -25.22
CA ALA A 358 37.31 -21.74 -25.57
C ALA A 358 38.10 -22.39 -24.42
N PHE A 359 38.26 -23.71 -24.49
CA PHE A 359 38.88 -24.51 -23.44
C PHE A 359 40.33 -24.88 -23.76
N LYS A 360 41.23 -24.66 -22.81
CA LYS A 360 42.65 -25.01 -22.93
C LYS A 360 43.05 -26.02 -21.86
N VAL A 361 43.61 -27.15 -22.29
CA VAL A 361 44.10 -28.23 -21.41
C VAL A 361 45.59 -28.50 -21.64
N THR A 362 46.32 -28.90 -20.59
CA THR A 362 47.78 -29.06 -20.65
C THR A 362 48.26 -30.32 -21.36
N ASN A 363 47.40 -31.34 -21.47
CA ASN A 363 47.60 -32.58 -22.22
C ASN A 363 46.25 -33.32 -22.34
N TYR A 364 46.21 -34.42 -23.09
CA TYR A 364 44.99 -35.20 -23.29
C TYR A 364 44.49 -35.93 -22.02
N MET A 365 45.30 -36.04 -20.95
CA MET A 365 44.82 -36.59 -19.67
C MET A 365 43.95 -35.60 -18.87
N ALA A 366 44.04 -34.30 -19.17
CA ALA A 366 43.22 -33.28 -18.49
C ALA A 366 41.82 -33.11 -19.10
N LEU A 367 41.52 -33.79 -20.22
CA LEU A 367 40.23 -33.72 -20.91
C LEU A 367 39.06 -34.32 -20.09
N ASP A 368 39.30 -35.37 -19.29
CA ASP A 368 38.27 -35.97 -18.44
C ASP A 368 37.67 -34.95 -17.43
N GLY A 369 38.49 -34.02 -16.93
CA GLY A 369 38.05 -32.93 -16.05
C GLY A 369 37.28 -31.81 -16.75
N LEU A 370 37.32 -31.77 -18.09
CA LEU A 370 36.57 -30.84 -18.93
C LEU A 370 35.17 -31.38 -19.28
N LEU A 371 35.03 -32.71 -19.29
CA LEU A 371 33.83 -33.41 -19.75
C LEU A 371 32.54 -32.95 -19.06
N SER A 372 32.56 -32.75 -17.74
CA SER A 372 31.37 -32.30 -17.00
C SER A 372 30.98 -30.85 -17.33
N LYS A 373 31.94 -29.99 -17.71
CA LYS A 373 31.65 -28.61 -18.13
C LYS A 373 31.04 -28.57 -19.53
N LEU A 374 31.67 -29.25 -20.49
CA LEU A 374 31.15 -29.39 -21.85
C LEU A 374 29.74 -30.00 -21.85
N GLN A 375 29.47 -30.97 -20.99
CA GLN A 375 28.12 -31.51 -20.83
C GLN A 375 27.13 -30.50 -20.25
N GLN A 376 27.54 -29.59 -19.36
CA GLN A 376 26.67 -28.55 -18.79
C GLN A 376 26.43 -27.38 -19.74
N SER A 377 27.35 -27.08 -20.66
CA SER A 377 27.15 -26.07 -21.70
C SER A 377 26.35 -26.59 -22.89
N ILE A 378 26.65 -27.80 -23.37
CA ILE A 378 25.93 -28.45 -24.50
C ILE A 378 24.53 -28.90 -24.07
N ILE A 379 24.34 -29.37 -22.83
CA ILE A 379 23.04 -29.76 -22.28
C ILE A 379 22.56 -28.66 -21.33
N ARG A 380 22.02 -27.58 -21.89
CA ARG A 380 21.44 -26.46 -21.13
C ARG A 380 20.19 -26.93 -20.35
N VAL A 381 20.28 -26.96 -19.02
CA VAL A 381 19.18 -27.36 -18.11
C VAL A 381 18.41 -26.15 -17.55
N GLU A 382 18.90 -24.92 -17.76
CA GLU A 382 18.16 -23.67 -17.50
C GLU A 382 18.16 -22.85 -18.80
N GLY A 383 16.96 -22.55 -19.33
CA GLY A 383 16.77 -21.89 -20.63
C GLY A 383 17.12 -22.78 -21.84
N MET A 384 16.12 -23.48 -22.39
CA MET A 384 16.31 -24.27 -23.61
C MET A 384 16.62 -23.36 -24.82
N VAL A 385 17.55 -23.80 -25.68
CA VAL A 385 17.78 -23.21 -27.00
C VAL A 385 17.11 -24.13 -28.03
N GLY A 386 15.87 -23.76 -28.34
CA GLY A 386 14.81 -24.55 -28.95
C GLY A 386 13.48 -24.00 -28.45
N ASP A 387 12.35 -24.49 -28.94
CA ASP A 387 11.06 -23.99 -28.47
C ASP A 387 10.83 -24.30 -26.97
N ALA A 388 10.24 -23.33 -26.28
CA ALA A 388 10.08 -23.37 -24.82
C ALA A 388 9.14 -24.52 -24.41
N PRO A 389 9.26 -25.10 -23.21
CA PRO A 389 8.37 -26.18 -22.78
C PRO A 389 6.93 -25.65 -22.64
N HIS A 390 6.08 -25.99 -23.62
CA HIS A 390 4.69 -25.57 -23.70
C HIS A 390 3.84 -26.25 -22.62
N TYR A 391 3.85 -27.59 -22.59
CA TYR A 391 2.99 -28.37 -21.68
C TYR A 391 3.70 -29.52 -20.95
N GLN A 392 4.95 -29.84 -21.31
CA GLN A 392 5.70 -30.97 -20.75
C GLN A 392 5.86 -30.87 -19.22
N LEU A 393 5.87 -29.65 -18.67
CA LEU A 393 5.95 -29.38 -17.23
C LEU A 393 4.68 -28.71 -16.68
N ALA A 394 3.54 -28.80 -17.39
CA ALA A 394 2.32 -28.04 -17.10
C ALA A 394 1.79 -28.18 -15.67
N GLN A 395 2.01 -29.32 -15.00
CA GLN A 395 1.48 -29.61 -13.66
C GLN A 395 -0.05 -29.41 -13.55
N VAL A 396 -0.80 -29.82 -14.58
CA VAL A 396 -2.26 -29.65 -14.66
C VAL A 396 -2.96 -30.16 -13.39
N GLY A 397 -3.91 -29.37 -12.85
CA GLY A 397 -4.56 -29.67 -11.58
C GLY A 397 -3.64 -29.43 -10.37
N PHE A 398 -2.74 -28.44 -10.46
CA PHE A 398 -1.97 -27.95 -9.31
C PHE A 398 -2.93 -27.33 -8.28
N SER A 399 -3.78 -26.42 -8.76
CA SER A 399 -5.04 -26.01 -8.12
C SER A 399 -6.22 -26.53 -8.95
N ALA A 400 -7.42 -26.57 -8.38
CA ALA A 400 -8.61 -27.08 -9.06
C ALA A 400 -9.91 -26.46 -8.54
N GLN A 401 -10.95 -26.48 -9.36
CA GLN A 401 -12.34 -26.17 -9.03
C GLN A 401 -13.28 -27.08 -9.84
N ILE A 402 -14.48 -27.33 -9.35
CA ILE A 402 -15.53 -28.11 -10.02
C ILE A 402 -16.68 -27.14 -10.31
N LEU A 403 -17.06 -27.00 -11.57
CA LEU A 403 -18.06 -26.01 -12.02
C LEU A 403 -19.46 -26.64 -12.11
N ASP A 404 -19.55 -27.86 -12.62
CA ASP A 404 -20.78 -28.65 -12.84
C ASP A 404 -20.42 -30.15 -12.80
N GLU A 405 -21.40 -31.05 -12.92
CA GLU A 405 -21.19 -32.50 -13.01
C GLU A 405 -20.20 -32.94 -14.09
N GLY A 406 -20.07 -32.15 -15.16
CA GLY A 406 -19.16 -32.45 -16.27
C GLY A 406 -17.91 -31.57 -16.35
N GLN A 407 -17.88 -30.37 -15.76
CA GLN A 407 -16.85 -29.37 -16.04
C GLN A 407 -15.98 -29.03 -14.83
N VAL A 408 -14.66 -29.02 -15.06
CA VAL A 408 -13.65 -28.74 -14.04
C VAL A 408 -12.68 -27.66 -14.54
N LEU A 409 -12.21 -26.84 -13.60
CA LEU A 409 -11.24 -25.77 -13.82
C LEU A 409 -9.91 -26.19 -13.17
N LEU A 410 -8.81 -26.23 -13.92
CA LEU A 410 -7.55 -26.85 -13.49
C LEU A 410 -6.38 -25.88 -13.69
N GLY A 411 -5.69 -25.50 -12.61
CA GLY A 411 -4.47 -24.68 -12.68
C GLY A 411 -3.28 -25.48 -13.21
N ALA A 412 -2.50 -24.87 -14.11
CA ALA A 412 -1.37 -25.47 -14.81
C ALA A 412 -0.12 -24.56 -14.70
N VAL A 413 0.46 -24.50 -13.49
CA VAL A 413 1.51 -23.54 -13.10
C VAL A 413 2.81 -23.59 -13.90
N GLY A 414 3.10 -24.72 -14.56
CA GLY A 414 4.33 -24.91 -15.33
C GLY A 414 4.14 -24.82 -16.84
N ALA A 415 2.94 -24.47 -17.32
CA ALA A 415 2.69 -24.27 -18.74
C ALA A 415 3.45 -23.03 -19.26
N PHE A 416 3.87 -23.08 -20.52
CA PHE A 416 4.60 -22.05 -21.26
C PHE A 416 5.73 -21.40 -20.43
N ASP A 417 6.78 -22.18 -20.15
CA ASP A 417 7.95 -21.76 -19.37
C ASP A 417 7.58 -21.11 -18.01
N TRP A 418 6.71 -21.81 -17.26
CA TRP A 418 6.20 -21.40 -15.95
C TRP A 418 5.53 -20.01 -15.89
N SER A 419 5.17 -19.41 -17.03
CA SER A 419 4.19 -18.31 -17.00
C SER A 419 2.88 -18.80 -16.38
N GLY A 420 2.50 -20.05 -16.70
CA GLY A 420 1.37 -20.77 -16.16
C GLY A 420 0.09 -20.52 -16.95
N GLY A 421 -1.00 -21.15 -16.50
CA GLY A 421 -2.28 -21.05 -17.18
C GLY A 421 -3.38 -21.78 -16.41
N VAL A 422 -4.59 -21.73 -16.96
CA VAL A 422 -5.75 -22.45 -16.42
C VAL A 422 -6.49 -23.13 -17.54
N LEU A 423 -6.68 -24.44 -17.39
CA LEU A 423 -7.39 -25.32 -18.30
C LEU A 423 -8.83 -25.50 -17.80
N LEU A 424 -9.80 -25.08 -18.60
CA LEU A 424 -11.19 -25.51 -18.48
C LEU A 424 -11.32 -26.86 -19.20
N TYR A 425 -11.86 -27.89 -18.55
CA TYR A 425 -11.96 -29.24 -19.11
C TYR A 425 -13.36 -29.83 -18.90
N ASP A 426 -13.99 -30.32 -19.99
CA ASP A 426 -15.26 -31.04 -19.93
C ASP A 426 -15.03 -32.55 -20.00
N THR A 427 -15.32 -33.22 -18.89
CA THR A 427 -15.16 -34.66 -18.70
C THR A 427 -16.14 -35.51 -19.53
N ARG A 428 -17.10 -34.89 -20.24
CA ARG A 428 -18.10 -35.57 -21.09
C ARG A 428 -17.69 -35.56 -22.57
N SER A 429 -17.10 -34.48 -23.06
CA SER A 429 -16.48 -34.44 -24.40
C SER A 429 -15.05 -35.00 -24.40
N HIS A 430 -14.43 -35.09 -23.22
CA HIS A 430 -13.00 -35.33 -23.00
C HIS A 430 -12.07 -34.22 -23.52
N GLN A 431 -12.61 -33.05 -23.86
CA GLN A 431 -11.87 -31.93 -24.41
C GLN A 431 -11.65 -30.82 -23.38
N GLY A 432 -10.56 -30.08 -23.55
CA GLY A 432 -10.19 -28.93 -22.74
C GLY A 432 -9.85 -27.70 -23.57
N ARG A 433 -9.79 -26.56 -22.89
CA ARG A 433 -9.45 -25.26 -23.45
C ARG A 433 -8.68 -24.45 -22.40
N PHE A 434 -7.55 -23.86 -22.79
CA PHE A 434 -6.88 -22.86 -21.97
C PHE A 434 -7.65 -21.52 -21.98
N LEU A 435 -7.67 -20.86 -20.82
CA LEU A 435 -8.35 -19.57 -20.64
C LEU A 435 -7.41 -18.36 -20.68
N ASN A 436 -6.09 -18.57 -20.78
CA ASN A 436 -5.10 -17.53 -21.03
C ASN A 436 -4.82 -17.38 -22.54
N GLN A 437 -4.27 -16.23 -22.93
CA GLN A 437 -3.96 -15.88 -24.33
C GLN A 437 -2.58 -16.43 -24.78
N THR A 438 -2.09 -15.95 -25.92
CA THR A 438 -1.18 -16.67 -26.82
C THR A 438 0.25 -16.81 -26.31
N VAL A 439 1.08 -17.55 -27.07
CA VAL A 439 2.53 -17.72 -26.86
C VAL A 439 3.29 -16.37 -26.81
N GLU A 440 2.70 -15.28 -27.32
CA GLU A 440 3.27 -13.93 -27.25
C GLU A 440 3.12 -13.33 -25.84
N ASP A 441 1.94 -13.43 -25.23
CA ASP A 441 1.69 -12.95 -23.86
C ASP A 441 2.53 -13.72 -22.84
N ALA A 442 2.69 -15.03 -23.02
CA ALA A 442 3.50 -15.90 -22.15
C ALA A 442 4.95 -15.41 -22.00
N LYS A 443 5.55 -14.83 -23.04
CA LYS A 443 6.91 -14.24 -23.00
C LYS A 443 7.01 -13.04 -22.06
N SER A 444 5.92 -12.28 -21.88
CA SER A 444 5.86 -11.17 -20.91
C SER A 444 5.66 -11.66 -19.45
N ALA A 445 5.22 -12.90 -19.28
CA ALA A 445 4.74 -13.47 -18.03
C ALA A 445 5.56 -14.66 -17.51
N GLN A 446 6.71 -15.01 -18.13
CA GLN A 446 7.56 -16.14 -17.72
C GLN A 446 7.79 -16.23 -16.20
N TYR A 447 7.77 -17.46 -15.67
CA TYR A 447 7.91 -17.75 -14.23
C TYR A 447 6.88 -17.12 -13.28
N SER A 448 5.73 -16.60 -13.77
CA SER A 448 4.67 -16.00 -12.93
C SER A 448 3.87 -17.00 -12.08
N TYR A 449 3.86 -18.29 -12.45
CA TYR A 449 3.04 -19.35 -11.85
C TYR A 449 1.52 -19.04 -11.87
N LEU A 450 0.98 -18.56 -13.00
CA LEU A 450 -0.47 -18.40 -13.17
C LEU A 450 -1.19 -19.76 -12.97
N GLY A 451 -2.31 -19.75 -12.24
CA GLY A 451 -3.03 -20.96 -11.87
C GLY A 451 -2.47 -21.65 -10.62
N TYR A 452 -1.64 -20.97 -9.82
CA TYR A 452 -1.19 -21.48 -8.52
C TYR A 452 -2.36 -21.67 -7.56
N SER A 453 -3.32 -20.75 -7.62
CA SER A 453 -4.66 -20.84 -7.04
C SER A 453 -5.70 -20.51 -8.12
N VAL A 454 -6.89 -21.09 -8.03
CA VAL A 454 -8.04 -20.76 -8.88
C VAL A 454 -9.29 -20.66 -8.04
N ALA A 455 -10.15 -19.68 -8.34
CA ALA A 455 -11.43 -19.51 -7.68
C ALA A 455 -12.52 -19.09 -8.69
N VAL A 456 -13.77 -19.36 -8.31
CA VAL A 456 -14.97 -19.02 -9.08
C VAL A 456 -15.69 -17.91 -8.35
N LEU A 457 -15.99 -16.82 -9.06
CA LEU A 457 -16.80 -15.72 -8.58
C LEU A 457 -18.20 -15.84 -9.17
N HIS A 458 -19.21 -15.87 -8.31
CA HIS A 458 -20.61 -15.81 -8.71
C HIS A 458 -21.01 -14.34 -8.77
N LYS A 459 -21.01 -13.75 -9.97
CA LYS A 459 -21.42 -12.35 -10.19
C LYS A 459 -22.87 -12.32 -10.70
N THR A 460 -23.54 -11.19 -10.52
CA THR A 460 -24.90 -10.93 -11.03
C THR A 460 -25.03 -11.10 -12.56
N CYS A 461 -23.93 -10.93 -13.29
CA CYS A 461 -23.82 -11.13 -14.74
C CYS A 461 -23.40 -12.56 -15.15
N GLY A 462 -23.17 -13.47 -14.20
CA GLY A 462 -22.76 -14.86 -14.44
C GLY A 462 -21.48 -15.26 -13.70
N LEU A 463 -20.93 -16.41 -14.08
CA LEU A 463 -19.68 -16.91 -13.52
C LEU A 463 -18.48 -16.13 -14.09
N SER A 464 -17.53 -15.80 -13.22
CA SER A 464 -16.19 -15.34 -13.58
C SER A 464 -15.14 -16.23 -12.92
N TYR A 465 -14.03 -16.48 -13.61
CA TYR A 465 -12.92 -17.28 -13.12
C TYR A 465 -11.73 -16.39 -12.82
N VAL A 466 -11.19 -16.48 -11.61
CA VAL A 466 -9.98 -15.76 -11.20
C VAL A 466 -8.86 -16.73 -10.86
N ALA A 467 -7.63 -16.36 -11.21
CA ALA A 467 -6.45 -17.19 -11.00
C ALA A 467 -5.29 -16.38 -10.42
N GLY A 468 -4.64 -16.97 -9.42
CA GLY A 468 -3.48 -16.40 -8.77
C GLY A 468 -2.18 -16.71 -9.52
N ALA A 469 -1.29 -15.73 -9.57
CA ALA A 469 0.03 -15.79 -10.17
C ALA A 469 1.07 -15.22 -9.19
N PRO A 470 1.40 -15.94 -8.09
CA PRO A 470 2.10 -15.37 -6.93
C PRO A 470 3.57 -15.02 -7.17
N ARG A 471 4.13 -15.36 -8.34
CA ARG A 471 5.47 -14.92 -8.77
C ARG A 471 5.45 -13.83 -9.83
N HIS A 472 4.29 -13.39 -10.30
CA HIS A 472 4.19 -12.33 -11.32
C HIS A 472 4.96 -11.07 -10.88
N ARG A 473 5.92 -10.63 -11.71
CA ARG A 473 6.82 -9.49 -11.43
C ARG A 473 7.54 -9.59 -10.07
N GLN A 474 7.74 -10.80 -9.55
CA GLN A 474 8.17 -11.14 -8.18
C GLN A 474 7.34 -10.52 -7.03
N ARG A 475 6.16 -9.93 -7.31
CA ARG A 475 5.23 -9.38 -6.30
C ARG A 475 4.01 -10.26 -6.07
N GLY A 476 3.58 -10.96 -7.12
CA GLY A 476 2.34 -11.70 -7.16
C GLY A 476 1.18 -10.86 -7.70
N ALA A 477 0.22 -11.52 -8.34
CA ALA A 477 -0.95 -10.89 -8.94
C ALA A 477 -2.14 -11.85 -9.02
N VAL A 478 -3.32 -11.32 -9.32
CA VAL A 478 -4.54 -12.09 -9.65
C VAL A 478 -5.06 -11.62 -11.00
N PHE A 479 -5.41 -12.59 -11.85
CA PHE A 479 -5.96 -12.38 -13.19
C PHE A 479 -7.43 -12.81 -13.24
N GLU A 480 -8.24 -12.12 -14.02
CA GLU A 480 -9.62 -12.52 -14.35
C GLU A 480 -9.62 -13.11 -15.76
N LEU A 481 -9.98 -14.39 -15.89
CA LEU A 481 -9.77 -15.21 -17.09
C LEU A 481 -10.93 -15.16 -18.09
N GLN A 482 -12.01 -14.47 -17.76
CA GLN A 482 -13.19 -14.35 -18.60
C GLN A 482 -13.71 -12.92 -18.59
N LYS A 483 -13.36 -12.17 -19.65
CA LYS A 483 -13.84 -10.82 -19.90
C LYS A 483 -14.26 -10.70 -21.37
N GLU A 484 -15.41 -10.09 -21.62
CA GLU A 484 -16.01 -10.07 -22.95
C GLU A 484 -15.47 -8.90 -23.80
N GLY A 485 -14.76 -9.23 -24.88
CA GLY A 485 -14.26 -8.26 -25.85
C GLY A 485 -13.26 -8.87 -26.82
N ARG A 486 -13.23 -8.38 -28.07
CA ARG A 486 -12.01 -8.45 -28.88
C ARG A 486 -11.10 -7.31 -28.42
N GLU A 487 -9.81 -7.60 -28.26
CA GLU A 487 -8.81 -6.64 -27.78
C GLU A 487 -9.11 -6.11 -26.36
N THR A 488 -8.91 -6.96 -25.36
CA THR A 488 -8.57 -6.53 -24.00
C THR A 488 -7.25 -7.17 -23.59
N ASP A 489 -6.27 -6.36 -23.21
CA ASP A 489 -4.94 -6.83 -22.79
C ASP A 489 -5.03 -7.81 -21.61
N PHE A 490 -4.17 -8.84 -21.57
CA PHE A 490 -4.10 -9.83 -20.49
C PHE A 490 -3.43 -9.24 -19.22
N VAL A 491 -4.10 -8.27 -18.60
CA VAL A 491 -3.59 -7.46 -17.48
C VAL A 491 -4.14 -7.99 -16.15
N PRO A 492 -3.31 -8.07 -15.08
CA PRO A 492 -3.80 -8.46 -13.76
C PRO A 492 -4.86 -7.50 -13.23
N VAL A 493 -5.95 -8.04 -12.69
CA VAL A 493 -7.01 -7.26 -12.04
C VAL A 493 -6.60 -6.79 -10.64
N LEU A 494 -5.63 -7.48 -10.02
CA LEU A 494 -5.02 -7.12 -8.73
C LEU A 494 -3.51 -7.39 -8.77
N GLU A 495 -2.68 -6.45 -8.33
CA GLU A 495 -1.23 -6.63 -8.14
C GLU A 495 -0.85 -6.53 -6.65
N GLY A 496 0.12 -7.33 -6.22
CA GLY A 496 0.66 -7.29 -4.85
C GLY A 496 1.58 -6.09 -4.60
N GLU A 497 1.51 -5.51 -3.40
CA GLU A 497 2.29 -4.31 -3.05
C GLU A 497 3.80 -4.60 -2.83
N GLN A 498 4.16 -5.82 -2.42
CA GLN A 498 5.49 -6.16 -1.90
C GLN A 498 6.13 -7.35 -2.65
N MET A 499 7.41 -7.19 -3.01
CA MET A 499 8.21 -8.26 -3.62
C MET A 499 8.44 -9.42 -2.65
N GLY A 500 8.35 -10.65 -3.13
CA GLY A 500 8.47 -11.87 -2.33
C GLY A 500 7.26 -12.20 -1.45
N SER A 501 6.25 -11.32 -1.37
CA SER A 501 5.07 -11.52 -0.50
C SER A 501 4.15 -12.68 -0.93
N TYR A 502 4.29 -13.13 -2.18
CA TYR A 502 3.56 -14.26 -2.76
C TYR A 502 2.04 -13.99 -2.87
N PHE A 503 1.67 -12.75 -3.20
CA PHE A 503 0.29 -12.29 -3.34
C PHE A 503 -0.48 -13.07 -4.42
N GLY A 504 -1.66 -13.60 -4.09
CA GLY A 504 -2.41 -14.49 -4.98
C GLY A 504 -1.99 -15.96 -4.90
N SER A 505 -1.41 -16.40 -3.78
CA SER A 505 -1.10 -17.82 -3.55
C SER A 505 -2.27 -18.63 -3.00
N GLU A 506 -3.24 -17.97 -2.36
CA GLU A 506 -4.53 -18.54 -1.95
C GLU A 506 -5.63 -17.51 -2.27
N LEU A 507 -6.78 -18.01 -2.76
CA LEU A 507 -7.95 -17.20 -3.15
C LEU A 507 -9.21 -17.79 -2.53
N CYS A 508 -9.85 -17.03 -1.64
CA CYS A 508 -11.11 -17.45 -1.00
C CYS A 508 -12.24 -16.48 -1.39
N PRO A 509 -13.14 -16.86 -2.32
CA PRO A 509 -14.39 -16.15 -2.52
C PRO A 509 -15.31 -16.38 -1.32
N VAL A 510 -16.05 -15.34 -0.91
CA VAL A 510 -17.01 -15.40 0.19
C VAL A 510 -18.29 -14.67 -0.22
N ASP A 511 -19.38 -15.42 -0.19
CA ASP A 511 -20.77 -14.99 -0.19
C ASP A 511 -21.14 -14.74 1.29
N VAL A 512 -21.41 -13.49 1.70
CA VAL A 512 -21.47 -13.12 3.12
C VAL A 512 -22.90 -13.17 3.67
N ASP A 513 -23.93 -12.87 2.87
CA ASP A 513 -25.34 -12.97 3.28
C ASP A 513 -26.09 -14.19 2.71
N MET A 514 -25.36 -15.08 2.04
CA MET A 514 -25.84 -16.36 1.48
C MET A 514 -26.88 -16.20 0.35
N ASP A 515 -26.82 -15.10 -0.41
CA ASP A 515 -27.70 -14.86 -1.58
C ASP A 515 -27.33 -15.66 -2.84
N GLY A 516 -26.13 -16.28 -2.85
CA GLY A 516 -25.58 -17.04 -3.97
C GLY A 516 -24.63 -16.24 -4.87
N THR A 517 -24.35 -14.98 -4.55
CA THR A 517 -23.34 -14.13 -5.21
C THR A 517 -22.13 -13.90 -4.32
N THR A 518 -20.99 -13.51 -4.91
CA THR A 518 -19.73 -13.36 -4.18
C THR A 518 -19.47 -11.91 -3.80
N ASP A 519 -19.75 -11.53 -2.55
CA ASP A 519 -19.46 -10.19 -2.00
C ASP A 519 -17.96 -9.89 -1.92
N LEU A 520 -17.18 -10.86 -1.43
CA LEU A 520 -15.79 -10.65 -1.06
C LEU A 520 -14.87 -11.64 -1.78
N LEU A 521 -13.72 -11.15 -2.23
CA LEU A 521 -12.59 -11.97 -2.62
C LEU A 521 -11.43 -11.71 -1.65
N LEU A 522 -11.07 -12.74 -0.87
CA LEU A 522 -9.89 -12.72 -0.02
C LEU A 522 -8.68 -13.22 -0.82
N VAL A 523 -7.59 -12.46 -0.79
CA VAL A 523 -6.34 -12.75 -1.49
C VAL A 523 -5.20 -12.83 -0.49
N ALA A 524 -4.51 -13.96 -0.41
CA ALA A 524 -3.40 -14.13 0.53
C ALA A 524 -2.05 -13.68 -0.03
N ALA A 525 -1.20 -13.20 0.87
CA ALA A 525 0.23 -12.98 0.72
C ALA A 525 0.95 -13.51 1.98
N PRO A 526 1.10 -14.84 2.14
CA PRO A 526 1.57 -15.47 3.38
C PRO A 526 3.07 -15.24 3.65
N PHE A 527 3.82 -14.71 2.70
CA PHE A 527 5.23 -14.30 2.85
C PHE A 527 5.38 -12.77 2.94
N TYR A 528 4.27 -12.04 3.12
CA TYR A 528 4.31 -10.61 3.43
C TYR A 528 5.09 -10.36 4.72
N HIS A 529 5.97 -9.36 4.70
CA HIS A 529 6.94 -9.13 5.77
C HIS A 529 7.16 -7.65 6.13
N VAL A 530 7.30 -7.41 7.44
CA VAL A 530 7.66 -6.13 8.06
C VAL A 530 8.85 -6.32 9.01
N GLN A 531 8.86 -7.43 9.78
CA GLN A 531 9.99 -7.82 10.64
C GLN A 531 10.46 -9.26 10.36
N GLY A 532 9.54 -10.13 9.94
CA GLY A 532 9.80 -11.42 9.28
C GLY A 532 8.58 -11.83 8.45
N GLU A 533 8.40 -13.10 8.15
CA GLU A 533 7.23 -13.63 7.42
C GLU A 533 5.93 -13.63 8.27
N GLU A 534 5.41 -12.44 8.63
CA GLU A 534 4.14 -12.34 9.36
C GLU A 534 2.96 -12.92 8.55
N GLY A 535 2.92 -12.64 7.24
CA GLY A 535 1.81 -12.94 6.35
C GLY A 535 0.64 -11.94 6.45
N ARG A 536 -0.08 -11.77 5.34
CA ARG A 536 -1.18 -10.82 5.19
C ARG A 536 -2.28 -11.40 4.29
N VAL A 537 -3.53 -11.03 4.56
CA VAL A 537 -4.68 -11.30 3.68
C VAL A 537 -5.34 -9.99 3.32
N TYR A 538 -5.66 -9.78 2.05
CA TYR A 538 -6.34 -8.59 1.55
C TYR A 538 -7.79 -8.95 1.25
N VAL A 539 -8.73 -8.17 1.77
CA VAL A 539 -10.17 -8.35 1.55
C VAL A 539 -10.60 -7.35 0.49
N TYR A 540 -11.05 -7.83 -0.67
CA TYR A 540 -11.62 -7.00 -1.73
C TYR A 540 -13.13 -7.21 -1.80
N ARG A 541 -13.90 -6.12 -1.82
CA ARG A 541 -15.32 -6.18 -2.21
C ARG A 541 -15.43 -6.30 -3.72
N VAL A 542 -16.27 -7.21 -4.18
CA VAL A 542 -16.70 -7.35 -5.57
C VAL A 542 -17.95 -6.47 -5.76
N ASN A 543 -17.90 -5.52 -6.70
CA ASN A 543 -19.04 -4.66 -6.99
C ASN A 543 -20.08 -5.42 -7.83
N SER A 544 -21.30 -5.55 -7.32
CA SER A 544 -22.40 -6.31 -7.96
C SER A 544 -22.96 -5.69 -9.25
N GLN A 545 -22.51 -4.49 -9.67
CA GLN A 545 -22.93 -3.87 -10.95
C GLN A 545 -21.89 -3.92 -12.07
N ASP A 546 -20.60 -3.80 -11.78
CA ASP A 546 -19.52 -3.78 -12.79
C ASP A 546 -18.48 -4.90 -12.61
N GLY A 547 -18.63 -5.71 -11.55
CA GLY A 547 -17.73 -6.81 -11.23
C GLY A 547 -16.32 -6.39 -10.77
N SER A 548 -16.08 -5.11 -10.51
CA SER A 548 -14.78 -4.57 -10.09
C SER A 548 -14.43 -4.91 -8.65
N PHE A 549 -13.13 -4.89 -8.34
CA PHE A 549 -12.60 -5.18 -7.01
C PHE A 549 -12.19 -3.89 -6.29
N THR A 550 -12.68 -3.68 -5.08
CA THR A 550 -12.31 -2.53 -4.23
C THR A 550 -11.72 -3.02 -2.91
N LEU A 551 -10.51 -2.57 -2.56
CA LEU A 551 -9.84 -3.00 -1.32
C LEU A 551 -10.61 -2.48 -0.10
N ALA A 552 -11.22 -3.39 0.66
CA ALA A 552 -11.91 -3.09 1.91
C ALA A 552 -10.92 -2.87 3.05
N ARG A 553 -10.01 -3.82 3.25
CA ARG A 553 -8.99 -3.83 4.32
C ARG A 553 -7.93 -4.89 4.10
N ALA A 554 -6.84 -4.81 4.86
CA ALA A 554 -5.91 -5.91 5.05
C ALA A 554 -6.07 -6.50 6.46
N LEU A 555 -6.08 -7.83 6.56
CA LEU A 555 -6.03 -8.61 7.79
C LEU A 555 -4.59 -9.09 8.02
N SER A 556 -4.22 -9.29 9.28
CA SER A 556 -2.90 -9.78 9.68
C SER A 556 -3.01 -10.60 10.96
N GLY A 557 -2.06 -11.51 11.18
CA GLY A 557 -1.98 -12.32 12.40
C GLY A 557 -1.59 -11.52 13.65
N HIS A 558 -1.30 -12.23 14.74
CA HIS A 558 -0.97 -11.60 16.02
C HIS A 558 0.34 -10.78 15.93
N SER A 559 0.26 -9.47 16.19
CA SER A 559 1.28 -8.45 15.86
C SER A 559 2.61 -8.52 16.62
N ARG A 560 2.90 -9.64 17.29
CA ARG A 560 4.17 -9.93 17.98
C ARG A 560 4.91 -11.16 17.43
N LEU A 561 4.36 -11.84 16.42
CA LEU A 561 4.84 -13.14 15.95
C LEU A 561 5.28 -13.05 14.49
N THR A 562 6.59 -12.83 14.30
CA THR A 562 7.20 -12.36 13.05
C THR A 562 7.37 -13.44 11.97
N TYR A 563 6.88 -14.67 12.16
CA TYR A 563 7.03 -15.76 11.19
C TYR A 563 5.75 -16.61 11.06
N ALA A 564 4.59 -16.04 11.38
CA ALA A 564 3.34 -16.78 11.46
C ALA A 564 2.85 -17.37 10.12
N ARG A 565 3.23 -16.75 8.99
CA ARG A 565 2.68 -17.00 7.65
C ARG A 565 1.15 -16.97 7.62
N PHE A 566 0.57 -15.94 8.21
CA PHE A 566 -0.87 -15.70 8.22
C PHE A 566 -1.42 -15.58 6.79
N GLY A 567 -2.47 -16.34 6.49
CA GLY A 567 -3.05 -16.44 5.15
C GLY A 567 -2.55 -17.64 4.33
N PHE A 568 -1.79 -18.58 4.91
CA PHE A 568 -1.26 -19.73 4.18
C PHE A 568 -2.37 -20.65 3.61
N ALA A 569 -3.52 -20.71 4.28
CA ALA A 569 -4.73 -21.37 3.81
C ALA A 569 -5.95 -20.56 4.29
N MET A 570 -7.03 -20.55 3.51
CA MET A 570 -8.25 -19.81 3.82
C MET A 570 -9.50 -20.58 3.41
N ALA A 571 -10.58 -20.49 4.19
CA ALA A 571 -11.88 -21.02 3.80
C ALA A 571 -13.04 -20.21 4.39
N ALA A 572 -14.09 -20.02 3.60
CA ALA A 572 -15.43 -19.80 4.14
C ALA A 572 -15.85 -21.07 4.91
N VAL A 573 -16.36 -20.91 6.13
CA VAL A 573 -16.76 -22.01 7.02
C VAL A 573 -18.27 -22.08 7.26
N GLY A 574 -19.04 -21.25 6.54
CA GLY A 574 -20.50 -21.08 6.74
C GLY A 574 -20.80 -20.17 7.93
N ASP A 575 -22.09 -19.97 8.21
CA ASP A 575 -22.55 -19.35 9.45
C ASP A 575 -22.29 -20.30 10.63
N ILE A 576 -21.21 -20.03 11.39
CA ILE A 576 -21.00 -20.69 12.69
C ILE A 576 -21.59 -19.83 13.82
N SER A 577 -21.62 -18.50 13.68
CA SER A 577 -22.22 -17.55 14.63
C SER A 577 -23.69 -17.81 14.98
N GLN A 578 -24.40 -18.51 14.10
CA GLN A 578 -25.87 -18.51 14.00
C GLN A 578 -26.41 -17.07 13.90
N ASP A 579 -25.81 -16.22 13.06
CA ASP A 579 -26.24 -14.83 12.81
C ASP A 579 -26.68 -14.54 11.36
N GLU A 580 -26.90 -15.59 10.56
CA GLU A 580 -27.31 -15.54 9.15
C GLU A 580 -26.24 -14.96 8.21
N LEU A 581 -24.97 -14.90 8.63
CA LEU A 581 -23.83 -14.43 7.82
C LEU A 581 -22.71 -15.49 7.72
N THR A 582 -22.00 -15.55 6.59
CA THR A 582 -20.90 -16.49 6.39
C THR A 582 -19.61 -16.05 7.09
N ASP A 583 -19.05 -16.94 7.90
CA ASP A 583 -17.77 -16.76 8.57
C ASP A 583 -16.57 -17.31 7.79
N VAL A 584 -15.37 -16.84 8.12
CA VAL A 584 -14.11 -17.23 7.47
C VAL A 584 -13.09 -17.71 8.49
N ALA A 585 -12.37 -18.78 8.14
CA ALA A 585 -11.22 -19.27 8.90
C ALA A 585 -9.91 -19.12 8.10
N ILE A 586 -8.85 -18.62 8.76
CA ILE A 586 -7.55 -18.28 8.16
C ILE A 586 -6.41 -18.97 8.92
N GLY A 587 -5.55 -19.70 8.20
CA GLY A 587 -4.42 -20.43 8.75
C GLY A 587 -3.13 -19.60 8.92
N ALA A 588 -2.38 -19.90 9.96
CA ALA A 588 -1.05 -19.35 10.27
C ALA A 588 -0.13 -20.49 10.79
N PRO A 589 0.36 -21.38 9.92
CA PRO A 589 0.95 -22.66 10.31
C PRO A 589 2.31 -22.57 11.01
N LEU A 590 3.06 -21.47 10.86
CA LEU A 590 4.33 -21.27 11.57
C LEU A 590 4.19 -20.41 12.83
N GLU A 591 2.98 -20.06 13.24
CA GLU A 591 2.77 -19.27 14.45
C GLU A 591 3.15 -20.03 15.72
N ASP A 592 3.72 -19.33 16.71
CA ASP A 592 4.32 -19.91 17.93
C ASP A 592 5.50 -20.89 17.68
N PHE A 593 6.02 -21.01 16.44
CA PHE A 593 7.18 -21.86 16.12
C PHE A 593 8.42 -21.49 16.94
N GLY A 594 8.99 -22.48 17.63
CA GLY A 594 10.18 -22.31 18.48
C GLY A 594 9.93 -21.62 19.83
N ALA A 595 8.68 -21.19 20.14
CA ALA A 595 8.35 -20.57 21.42
C ALA A 595 8.20 -21.60 22.55
N ASP A 596 7.51 -22.71 22.29
CA ASP A 596 7.31 -23.81 23.23
C ASP A 596 8.19 -25.02 22.89
N GLY A 597 8.74 -25.68 23.93
CA GLY A 597 9.69 -26.78 23.84
C GLY A 597 9.11 -28.13 23.37
N GLY A 598 8.40 -28.15 22.24
CA GLY A 598 7.81 -29.34 21.63
C GLY A 598 6.30 -29.53 21.85
N ALA A 599 5.60 -28.56 22.45
CA ALA A 599 4.17 -28.67 22.75
C ALA A 599 3.28 -28.74 21.49
N GLY A 600 3.73 -28.15 20.38
CA GLY A 600 2.99 -28.00 19.13
C GLY A 600 2.97 -26.53 18.67
N PHE A 601 2.79 -26.29 17.37
CA PHE A 601 2.80 -24.94 16.77
C PHE A 601 1.91 -24.83 15.53
N GLY A 602 1.60 -23.59 15.17
CA GLY A 602 0.58 -23.18 14.21
C GLY A 602 -0.70 -22.71 14.91
N SER A 603 -1.44 -21.84 14.23
CA SER A 603 -2.74 -21.32 14.70
C SER A 603 -3.74 -21.15 13.55
N VAL A 604 -5.02 -21.14 13.88
CA VAL A 604 -6.12 -20.74 12.99
C VAL A 604 -6.91 -19.60 13.62
N TYR A 605 -7.28 -18.62 12.81
CA TYR A 605 -8.10 -17.47 13.18
C TYR A 605 -9.49 -17.61 12.59
N ILE A 606 -10.51 -17.32 13.39
CA ILE A 606 -11.88 -17.11 12.91
C ILE A 606 -12.09 -15.61 12.70
N TYR A 607 -12.84 -15.24 11.67
CA TYR A 607 -13.32 -13.90 11.37
C TYR A 607 -14.79 -13.99 10.97
N ASN A 608 -15.68 -13.36 11.75
CA ASN A 608 -17.11 -13.43 11.45
C ASN A 608 -17.52 -12.55 10.27
N GLY A 609 -18.62 -12.93 9.61
CA GLY A 609 -19.39 -12.03 8.76
C GLY A 609 -19.91 -10.81 9.55
N HIS A 610 -20.14 -9.68 8.87
CA HIS A 610 -20.66 -8.48 9.52
C HIS A 610 -21.34 -7.52 8.52
N SER A 611 -22.57 -7.07 8.83
CA SER A 611 -23.31 -6.09 8.03
C SER A 611 -23.42 -4.73 8.75
N THR A 612 -22.89 -3.67 8.14
CA THR A 612 -22.98 -2.29 8.67
C THR A 612 -23.72 -1.39 7.71
N ASN A 613 -24.93 -0.91 8.06
CA ASN A 613 -25.74 -0.06 7.16
C ASN A 613 -25.92 -0.68 5.75
N GLN A 614 -26.14 -2.00 5.67
CA GLN A 614 -26.23 -2.78 4.41
C GLN A 614 -24.91 -2.93 3.62
N LEU A 615 -23.75 -2.56 4.20
CA LEU A 615 -22.43 -2.94 3.69
C LEU A 615 -21.94 -4.20 4.38
N LEU A 616 -21.75 -5.27 3.60
CA LEU A 616 -21.12 -6.51 4.04
C LEU A 616 -19.58 -6.34 4.12
N ASP A 617 -18.97 -6.94 5.13
CA ASP A 617 -17.52 -7.02 5.39
C ASP A 617 -17.25 -8.20 6.34
N LEU A 618 -15.98 -8.42 6.67
CA LEU A 618 -15.58 -9.27 7.80
C LEU A 618 -15.30 -8.43 9.05
N SER A 619 -15.54 -9.03 10.22
CA SER A 619 -15.33 -8.40 11.52
C SER A 619 -13.92 -7.82 11.69
N THR A 620 -13.84 -6.65 12.33
CA THR A 620 -12.60 -5.88 12.43
C THR A 620 -11.65 -6.38 13.54
N GLN A 621 -12.19 -7.16 14.49
CA GLN A 621 -11.45 -7.82 15.56
C GLN A 621 -11.36 -9.32 15.26
N GLN A 622 -10.41 -10.02 15.88
CA GLN A 622 -10.28 -11.48 15.80
C GLN A 622 -11.19 -12.11 16.87
N PRO A 623 -12.39 -12.63 16.54
CA PRO A 623 -13.30 -13.27 17.51
C PRO A 623 -12.66 -14.48 18.21
N GLN A 624 -11.89 -15.31 17.49
CA GLN A 624 -11.21 -16.47 18.09
C GLN A 624 -9.89 -16.81 17.37
N ARG A 625 -8.84 -17.12 18.16
CA ARG A 625 -7.54 -17.62 17.69
C ARG A 625 -7.23 -18.96 18.37
N ILE A 626 -7.18 -20.02 17.59
CA ILE A 626 -7.06 -21.42 18.04
C ILE A 626 -5.60 -21.88 17.86
N ARG A 627 -4.92 -22.23 18.96
CA ARG A 627 -3.54 -22.76 18.95
C ARG A 627 -3.52 -24.26 18.74
N ALA A 628 -2.50 -24.76 18.02
CA ALA A 628 -2.15 -26.18 17.99
C ALA A 628 -2.12 -26.81 19.40
N SER A 629 -1.39 -26.18 20.32
CA SER A 629 -1.20 -26.62 21.71
C SER A 629 -2.46 -26.55 22.59
N ALA A 630 -3.52 -25.87 22.15
CA ALA A 630 -4.83 -25.89 22.80
C ALA A 630 -5.74 -27.00 22.28
N VAL A 631 -5.50 -27.52 21.07
CA VAL A 631 -6.30 -28.56 20.42
C VAL A 631 -5.79 -29.96 20.77
N ALA A 632 -4.49 -30.23 20.57
CA ALA A 632 -3.84 -31.47 20.98
C ALA A 632 -2.30 -31.31 21.01
N PRO A 633 -1.61 -31.99 21.94
CA PRO A 633 -0.15 -31.96 22.02
C PRO A 633 0.49 -32.54 20.75
N GLY A 634 1.60 -31.94 20.32
CA GLY A 634 2.41 -32.43 19.19
C GLY A 634 1.86 -32.11 17.80
N LEU A 635 0.76 -31.36 17.68
CA LEU A 635 0.33 -30.79 16.39
C LEU A 635 1.36 -29.76 15.91
N GLN A 636 1.88 -29.94 14.69
CA GLN A 636 2.85 -29.04 14.06
C GLN A 636 2.29 -28.54 12.73
N TYR A 637 2.66 -27.33 12.30
CA TYR A 637 2.09 -26.71 11.09
C TYR A 637 0.55 -26.66 11.10
N PHE A 638 -0.07 -26.48 12.27
CA PHE A 638 -1.52 -26.43 12.43
C PHE A 638 -2.10 -25.20 11.71
N GLY A 639 -3.01 -25.41 10.77
CA GLY A 639 -3.48 -24.36 9.85
C GLY A 639 -2.76 -24.35 8.49
N VAL A 640 -2.07 -25.44 8.12
CA VAL A 640 -1.51 -25.63 6.75
C VAL A 640 -2.60 -25.88 5.70
N SER A 641 -3.79 -26.29 6.15
CA SER A 641 -5.04 -26.30 5.37
C SER A 641 -6.22 -26.11 6.32
N VAL A 642 -7.31 -25.51 5.84
CA VAL A 642 -8.53 -25.22 6.60
C VAL A 642 -9.74 -25.39 5.68
N ALA A 643 -10.85 -25.96 6.18
CA ALA A 643 -12.13 -26.05 5.47
C ALA A 643 -13.28 -26.28 6.44
N GLY A 644 -14.50 -25.81 6.14
CA GLY A 644 -15.69 -26.00 6.98
C GLY A 644 -17.00 -26.05 6.18
N GLY A 645 -18.07 -25.49 6.75
CA GLY A 645 -19.37 -25.33 6.08
C GLY A 645 -20.21 -26.59 5.97
N LEU A 646 -19.97 -27.61 6.80
CA LEU A 646 -20.76 -28.84 6.89
C LEU A 646 -20.76 -29.34 8.35
N ASP A 647 -21.88 -29.89 8.81
CA ASP A 647 -21.96 -30.59 10.11
C ASP A 647 -21.27 -31.97 10.02
N PHE A 648 -20.26 -32.22 10.85
CA PHE A 648 -19.60 -33.53 10.99
C PHE A 648 -19.97 -34.23 12.30
N SER A 649 -20.32 -33.47 13.34
CA SER A 649 -20.71 -33.94 14.65
C SER A 649 -22.09 -34.62 14.69
N GLY A 650 -22.99 -34.20 13.80
CA GLY A 650 -24.41 -34.55 13.81
C GLY A 650 -25.27 -33.71 14.76
N ASP A 651 -24.78 -32.55 15.22
CA ASP A 651 -25.51 -31.64 16.12
C ASP A 651 -26.24 -30.47 15.42
N GLY A 652 -26.10 -30.35 14.09
CA GLY A 652 -26.80 -29.37 13.26
C GLY A 652 -26.06 -28.04 13.04
N LEU A 653 -24.84 -27.89 13.56
CA LEU A 653 -23.98 -26.72 13.33
C LEU A 653 -22.86 -27.02 12.33
N ALA A 654 -22.37 -26.01 11.62
CA ALA A 654 -21.23 -26.18 10.71
C ALA A 654 -19.92 -26.38 11.50
N ASP A 655 -19.17 -27.43 11.17
CA ASP A 655 -17.89 -27.76 11.80
C ASP A 655 -16.69 -27.29 10.97
N ILE A 656 -15.53 -27.15 11.62
CA ILE A 656 -14.27 -26.69 11.01
C ILE A 656 -13.25 -27.82 11.06
N THR A 657 -12.57 -28.05 9.93
CA THR A 657 -11.42 -28.95 9.81
C THR A 657 -10.13 -28.16 9.64
N VAL A 658 -9.08 -28.62 10.30
CA VAL A 658 -7.75 -28.01 10.25
C VAL A 658 -6.69 -29.09 10.02
N GLY A 659 -5.90 -28.90 8.95
CA GLY A 659 -4.74 -29.72 8.66
C GLY A 659 -3.54 -29.33 9.51
N ALA A 660 -2.75 -30.33 9.86
CA ALA A 660 -1.46 -30.24 10.53
C ALA A 660 -0.51 -31.29 9.93
N LEU A 661 0.78 -31.18 10.23
CA LEU A 661 1.81 -32.10 9.73
C LEU A 661 1.51 -33.54 10.16
N GLY A 662 1.02 -34.35 9.24
CA GLY A 662 0.71 -35.75 9.50
C GLY A 662 -0.60 -36.02 10.25
N ARG A 663 -1.41 -34.99 10.56
CA ARG A 663 -2.68 -35.15 11.31
C ARG A 663 -3.73 -34.13 10.86
N ALA A 664 -5.01 -34.43 11.02
CA ALA A 664 -6.09 -33.45 10.93
C ALA A 664 -6.83 -33.36 12.25
N ALA A 665 -7.37 -32.17 12.56
CA ALA A 665 -8.34 -31.95 13.63
C ALA A 665 -9.70 -31.56 13.03
N VAL A 666 -10.78 -32.05 13.64
CA VAL A 666 -12.12 -31.49 13.52
C VAL A 666 -12.43 -30.75 14.81
N LEU A 667 -12.87 -29.51 14.67
CA LEU A 667 -13.27 -28.59 15.73
C LEU A 667 -14.76 -28.34 15.55
N ARG A 668 -15.57 -28.64 16.57
CA ARG A 668 -17.01 -28.45 16.48
C ARG A 668 -17.43 -27.03 16.84
N SER A 669 -18.52 -26.57 16.27
CA SER A 669 -19.16 -25.31 16.69
C SER A 669 -19.95 -25.49 18.00
N ARG A 670 -20.40 -24.39 18.60
CA ARG A 670 -21.26 -24.39 19.80
C ARG A 670 -22.49 -23.51 19.57
N PRO A 671 -23.66 -23.86 20.16
CA PRO A 671 -24.86 -23.06 20.01
C PRO A 671 -24.69 -21.66 20.62
N VAL A 672 -25.10 -20.63 19.89
CA VAL A 672 -25.00 -19.23 20.33
C VAL A 672 -26.34 -18.76 20.89
N VAL A 673 -26.33 -18.32 22.15
CA VAL A 673 -27.54 -17.95 22.91
C VAL A 673 -27.64 -16.43 23.06
N ARG A 674 -28.72 -15.87 22.52
CA ARG A 674 -29.09 -14.45 22.65
C ARG A 674 -30.22 -14.28 23.66
N LEU A 675 -29.91 -13.66 24.81
CA LEU A 675 -30.87 -13.43 25.90
C LEU A 675 -31.37 -11.98 25.92
N LYS A 676 -32.68 -11.80 25.75
CA LYS A 676 -33.37 -10.53 25.94
C LYS A 676 -33.74 -10.35 27.41
N VAL A 677 -33.11 -9.39 28.07
CA VAL A 677 -33.36 -9.08 29.48
C VAL A 677 -34.48 -8.05 29.60
N SER A 678 -35.44 -8.31 30.50
CA SER A 678 -36.54 -7.41 30.82
C SER A 678 -36.71 -7.30 32.35
N LEU A 679 -37.04 -6.10 32.83
CA LEU A 679 -37.20 -5.82 34.26
C LEU A 679 -38.44 -4.95 34.46
N THR A 680 -39.34 -5.37 35.35
CA THR A 680 -40.50 -4.56 35.76
C THR A 680 -40.46 -4.27 37.26
N PHE A 681 -40.92 -3.08 37.63
CA PHE A 681 -40.95 -2.59 39.01
C PHE A 681 -42.40 -2.46 39.47
N ILE A 682 -42.70 -2.89 40.70
CA ILE A 682 -44.01 -2.69 41.34
C ILE A 682 -43.77 -2.05 42.72
N PRO A 683 -44.12 -0.76 42.92
CA PRO A 683 -44.69 0.18 41.93
C PRO A 683 -43.70 0.59 40.83
N GLU A 684 -44.25 0.99 39.67
CA GLU A 684 -43.47 1.44 38.49
C GLU A 684 -42.72 2.77 38.73
N ALA A 685 -43.16 3.57 39.71
CA ALA A 685 -42.53 4.82 40.11
C ALA A 685 -42.68 5.04 41.63
N LEU A 686 -41.70 5.76 42.21
CA LEU A 686 -41.63 6.01 43.65
C LEU A 686 -42.24 7.37 44.03
N PRO A 687 -43.30 7.44 44.84
CA PRO A 687 -43.80 8.72 45.35
C PRO A 687 -42.75 9.40 46.24
N ILE A 688 -42.73 10.73 46.24
CA ILE A 688 -41.81 11.52 47.05
C ILE A 688 -42.04 11.21 48.54
N GLY A 689 -41.02 10.69 49.21
CA GLY A 689 -41.12 10.22 50.60
C GLY A 689 -41.60 8.77 50.77
N PHE A 690 -41.49 7.92 49.75
CA PHE A 690 -41.75 6.48 49.84
C PHE A 690 -40.91 5.78 50.93
N HIS A 691 -41.54 4.82 51.61
CA HIS A 691 -40.97 3.98 52.68
C HIS A 691 -41.30 2.49 52.51
N GLY A 692 -41.97 2.09 51.42
CA GLY A 692 -42.36 0.71 51.17
C GLY A 692 -41.21 -0.14 50.61
N SER A 693 -41.52 -1.39 50.29
CA SER A 693 -40.69 -2.24 49.45
C SER A 693 -41.08 -2.13 47.98
N VAL A 694 -40.14 -2.41 47.07
CA VAL A 694 -40.42 -2.55 45.63
C VAL A 694 -40.21 -4.00 45.23
N ASN A 695 -41.23 -4.60 44.62
CA ASN A 695 -41.08 -5.89 43.95
C ASN A 695 -40.47 -5.66 42.57
N VAL A 696 -39.52 -6.50 42.19
CA VAL A 696 -38.81 -6.44 40.92
C VAL A 696 -38.92 -7.80 40.25
N HIS A 697 -39.56 -7.84 39.08
CA HIS A 697 -39.64 -9.06 38.27
C HIS A 697 -38.63 -8.95 37.14
N LEU A 698 -37.65 -9.85 37.14
CA LEU A 698 -36.60 -9.96 36.13
C LEU A 698 -36.92 -11.17 35.26
N CYS A 699 -37.05 -10.98 33.95
CA CYS A 699 -37.26 -12.07 33.00
C CYS A 699 -36.23 -12.04 31.87
N PHE A 700 -35.64 -13.20 31.60
CA PHE A 700 -34.80 -13.49 30.45
C PHE A 700 -35.63 -14.25 29.43
N GLU A 701 -35.63 -13.81 28.19
CA GLU A 701 -36.34 -14.42 27.05
C GLU A 701 -35.28 -14.83 26.01
N SER A 702 -35.29 -16.10 25.58
CA SER A 702 -34.37 -16.57 24.54
C SER A 702 -34.84 -16.11 23.16
N ILE A 703 -33.93 -15.57 22.34
CA ILE A 703 -34.21 -15.18 20.94
C ILE A 703 -33.60 -16.18 19.94
N SER A 704 -32.73 -17.10 20.39
CA SER A 704 -32.01 -18.02 19.48
C SER A 704 -32.95 -19.02 18.80
N GLY A 705 -33.07 -18.93 17.47
CA GLY A 705 -34.00 -19.73 16.66
C GLY A 705 -33.56 -21.16 16.34
N THR A 706 -32.52 -21.70 16.98
CA THR A 706 -32.01 -23.05 16.73
C THR A 706 -32.40 -24.03 17.85
N THR A 707 -33.04 -25.14 17.49
CA THR A 707 -33.46 -26.20 18.42
C THR A 707 -32.28 -26.83 19.19
N VAL A 708 -31.07 -26.75 18.62
CA VAL A 708 -29.80 -27.14 19.23
C VAL A 708 -29.47 -26.25 20.44
N ALA A 709 -29.67 -24.93 20.30
CA ALA A 709 -29.47 -23.97 21.39
C ALA A 709 -30.49 -24.17 22.51
N GLU A 710 -31.76 -24.38 22.18
CA GLU A 710 -32.80 -24.70 23.18
C GLU A 710 -32.47 -25.98 23.97
N SER A 711 -32.07 -27.04 23.27
CA SER A 711 -31.71 -28.33 23.87
C SER A 711 -30.48 -28.22 24.79
N GLY A 712 -29.44 -27.52 24.34
CA GLY A 712 -28.24 -27.28 25.14
C GLY A 712 -28.48 -26.34 26.32
N LEU A 713 -29.32 -25.31 26.17
CA LEU A 713 -29.64 -24.35 27.22
C LEU A 713 -30.35 -25.02 28.41
N GLY A 714 -31.22 -26.00 28.16
CA GLY A 714 -31.92 -26.77 29.20
C GLY A 714 -31.00 -27.57 30.14
N GLU A 715 -29.79 -27.95 29.71
CA GLU A 715 -28.75 -28.58 30.55
C GLU A 715 -27.84 -27.57 31.28
N THR A 716 -28.09 -26.25 31.15
CA THR A 716 -27.25 -25.19 31.76
C THR A 716 -27.96 -24.37 32.82
N SER A 717 -27.15 -23.61 33.56
CA SER A 717 -27.62 -22.70 34.60
C SER A 717 -27.16 -21.27 34.35
N LEU A 718 -28.04 -20.30 34.59
CA LEU A 718 -27.75 -18.88 34.53
C LEU A 718 -27.39 -18.38 35.93
N ASN A 719 -26.20 -17.81 36.09
CA ASN A 719 -25.80 -17.08 37.30
C ASN A 719 -26.14 -15.60 37.12
N ILE A 720 -27.00 -15.05 37.98
CA ILE A 720 -27.53 -13.69 37.88
C ILE A 720 -27.05 -12.82 39.05
N THR A 721 -26.61 -11.61 38.74
CA THR A 721 -26.20 -10.56 39.69
C THR A 721 -27.04 -9.30 39.48
N LEU A 722 -27.67 -8.79 40.56
CA LEU A 722 -28.51 -7.60 40.57
C LEU A 722 -27.87 -6.50 41.44
N ASP A 723 -27.37 -5.45 40.79
CA ASP A 723 -26.65 -4.35 41.44
C ASP A 723 -27.50 -3.07 41.44
N VAL A 724 -27.88 -2.63 42.63
CA VAL A 724 -28.88 -1.56 42.84
C VAL A 724 -28.23 -0.19 43.08
N ASP A 725 -28.80 0.86 42.49
CA ASP A 725 -28.41 2.28 42.57
C ASP A 725 -26.95 2.58 42.19
N VAL A 726 -26.43 1.87 41.17
CA VAL A 726 -25.01 1.86 40.76
C VAL A 726 -24.40 3.22 40.41
N MET A 727 -25.23 4.24 40.15
CA MET A 727 -24.78 5.60 39.84
C MET A 727 -24.55 6.47 41.10
N LYS A 728 -24.72 5.92 42.31
CA LYS A 728 -24.60 6.62 43.59
C LYS A 728 -23.53 5.99 44.49
N GLN A 729 -22.74 6.83 45.16
CA GLN A 729 -21.76 6.40 46.17
C GLN A 729 -22.44 5.83 47.44
N ARG A 730 -23.62 6.36 47.78
CA ARG A 730 -24.50 5.86 48.84
C ARG A 730 -25.77 5.32 48.17
N LYS A 731 -25.96 4.00 48.16
CA LYS A 731 -27.12 3.35 47.54
C LYS A 731 -28.39 3.73 48.32
N ARG A 732 -29.42 4.24 47.64
CA ARG A 732 -30.72 4.61 48.26
C ARG A 732 -31.62 3.40 48.53
N MET A 733 -31.49 2.37 47.70
CA MET A 733 -32.18 1.08 47.83
C MET A 733 -31.16 -0.06 47.84
N GLN A 734 -31.49 -1.14 48.54
CA GLN A 734 -30.74 -2.38 48.61
C GLN A 734 -31.67 -3.59 48.45
N CYS A 735 -31.12 -4.77 48.20
CA CYS A 735 -31.91 -6.01 48.26
C CYS A 735 -32.22 -6.40 49.71
N SER A 736 -33.37 -7.05 49.91
CA SER A 736 -33.77 -7.63 51.19
C SER A 736 -32.85 -8.78 51.66
N ASP A 737 -32.35 -9.59 50.73
CA ASP A 737 -31.19 -10.46 50.92
C ASP A 737 -30.12 -10.15 49.87
N GLU A 738 -28.92 -9.79 50.32
CA GLU A 738 -27.77 -9.59 49.42
C GLU A 738 -27.34 -10.87 48.71
N ARG A 739 -27.53 -12.05 49.31
CA ARG A 739 -27.10 -13.33 48.71
C ARG A 739 -27.97 -13.66 47.50
N GLN A 740 -29.29 -13.52 47.62
CA GLN A 740 -30.22 -13.69 46.52
C GLN A 740 -29.89 -12.77 45.34
N CYS A 741 -29.48 -11.52 45.58
CA CYS A 741 -29.11 -10.59 44.51
C CYS A 741 -27.68 -10.73 43.98
N ARG A 742 -26.71 -11.24 44.75
CA ARG A 742 -25.31 -11.35 44.29
C ARG A 742 -25.05 -12.56 43.38
N SER A 743 -25.75 -13.67 43.58
CA SER A 743 -25.57 -14.89 42.79
C SER A 743 -26.81 -15.78 42.85
N ALA A 744 -27.85 -15.43 42.10
CA ALA A 744 -28.96 -16.33 41.85
C ALA A 744 -28.58 -17.28 40.72
N LEU A 745 -28.17 -18.50 41.06
CA LEU A 745 -28.01 -19.59 40.10
C LEU A 745 -29.37 -20.23 39.82
N ARG A 746 -29.73 -20.39 38.55
CA ARG A 746 -30.99 -21.01 38.11
C ARG A 746 -30.78 -21.91 36.92
N GLU A 747 -31.31 -23.13 36.97
CA GLU A 747 -31.48 -23.99 35.79
C GLU A 747 -32.40 -23.28 34.79
N CYS A 748 -32.02 -23.21 33.50
CA CYS A 748 -32.79 -22.48 32.51
C CYS A 748 -34.16 -23.14 32.22
N GLY A 749 -34.23 -24.46 32.35
CA GLY A 749 -35.43 -25.26 32.11
C GLY A 749 -35.83 -25.34 30.64
N ALA A 750 -36.87 -26.14 30.35
CA ALA A 750 -37.41 -26.34 28.99
C ALA A 750 -38.48 -25.29 28.62
N GLY A 751 -38.26 -24.02 28.99
CA GLY A 751 -39.20 -22.92 28.75
C GLY A 751 -38.52 -21.73 28.06
N PRO A 752 -39.23 -20.98 27.19
CA PRO A 752 -38.64 -19.88 26.42
C PRO A 752 -38.31 -18.64 27.27
N GLN A 753 -38.77 -18.59 28.52
CA GLN A 753 -38.65 -17.45 29.41
C GLN A 753 -38.36 -17.88 30.86
N LEU A 754 -37.25 -17.40 31.42
CA LEU A 754 -36.84 -17.60 32.81
C LEU A 754 -37.13 -16.32 33.60
N CYS A 755 -38.05 -16.37 34.57
CA CYS A 755 -38.45 -15.22 35.39
C CYS A 755 -38.15 -15.42 36.88
N GLU A 756 -37.53 -14.42 37.51
CA GLU A 756 -37.21 -14.36 38.94
C GLU A 756 -37.83 -13.12 39.59
N SER A 757 -38.02 -13.15 40.91
CA SER A 757 -38.57 -12.04 41.69
C SER A 757 -37.67 -11.66 42.86
N PHE A 758 -37.33 -10.36 42.92
CA PHE A 758 -36.49 -9.76 43.95
C PHE A 758 -37.28 -8.70 44.71
N LEU A 759 -36.94 -8.50 45.99
CA LEU A 759 -37.58 -7.53 46.86
C LEU A 759 -36.55 -6.49 47.31
N LEU A 760 -36.74 -5.23 46.89
CA LEU A 760 -35.87 -4.11 47.24
C LEU A 760 -36.45 -3.30 48.42
N LEU A 761 -35.56 -2.83 49.30
CA LEU A 761 -35.86 -2.07 50.51
C LEU A 761 -35.03 -0.77 50.56
N PRO A 762 -35.55 0.32 51.14
CA PRO A 762 -34.77 1.52 51.42
C PRO A 762 -33.60 1.23 52.38
N THR A 763 -32.42 1.77 52.09
CA THR A 763 -31.20 1.51 52.88
C THR A 763 -31.25 2.18 54.26
N GLU A 764 -31.79 3.39 54.33
CA GLU A 764 -31.93 4.21 55.54
C GLU A 764 -33.27 4.98 55.50
N GLY A 765 -33.72 5.49 56.65
CA GLY A 765 -35.07 6.03 56.81
C GLY A 765 -35.37 7.23 55.91
N GLN A 766 -36.44 7.11 55.10
CA GLN A 766 -36.93 8.10 54.12
C GLN A 766 -35.96 8.33 52.95
N LEU A 767 -36.31 7.81 51.77
CA LEU A 767 -35.54 7.87 50.50
C LEU A 767 -35.19 9.28 49.96
N CYS A 768 -35.54 10.34 50.68
CA CYS A 768 -35.68 11.70 50.19
C CYS A 768 -34.85 12.76 50.96
N GLN A 769 -33.85 12.33 51.73
CA GLN A 769 -32.99 13.27 52.48
C GLN A 769 -32.00 14.04 51.58
N GLU A 770 -31.58 13.47 50.44
CA GLU A 770 -30.54 14.03 49.57
C GLU A 770 -30.96 14.17 48.09
N ASP A 771 -31.56 13.14 47.47
CA ASP A 771 -31.95 13.16 46.05
C ASP A 771 -33.20 12.32 45.76
N CYS A 772 -34.35 13.02 45.64
CA CYS A 772 -35.66 12.49 45.26
C CYS A 772 -35.92 12.48 43.74
N PHE A 773 -34.97 12.88 42.89
CA PHE A 773 -35.28 13.32 41.52
C PHE A 773 -34.49 12.60 40.42
N SER A 774 -33.32 12.03 40.73
CA SER A 774 -32.66 11.09 39.82
C SER A 774 -33.20 9.67 40.00
N ASN A 775 -33.47 8.99 38.89
CA ASN A 775 -33.94 7.60 38.89
C ASN A 775 -32.98 6.66 39.64
N ILE A 776 -33.50 5.57 40.19
CA ILE A 776 -32.69 4.52 40.82
C ILE A 776 -32.26 3.55 39.73
N THR A 777 -30.96 3.49 39.44
CA THR A 777 -30.40 2.68 38.36
C THR A 777 -30.11 1.27 38.85
N VAL A 778 -30.73 0.25 38.25
CA VAL A 778 -30.50 -1.16 38.56
C VAL A 778 -29.77 -1.82 37.40
N LYS A 779 -28.57 -2.36 37.66
CA LYS A 779 -27.81 -3.16 36.69
C LYS A 779 -28.07 -4.65 36.93
N VAL A 780 -28.49 -5.36 35.89
CA VAL A 780 -28.48 -6.82 35.83
C VAL A 780 -27.18 -7.23 35.12
N SER A 781 -26.42 -8.16 35.67
CA SER A 781 -25.36 -8.89 34.95
C SER A 781 -25.65 -10.39 35.03
N TYR A 782 -25.31 -11.13 33.97
CA TYR A 782 -25.66 -12.55 33.85
C TYR A 782 -24.56 -13.34 33.16
N GLN A 783 -24.39 -14.62 33.53
CA GLN A 783 -23.39 -15.51 32.93
C GLN A 783 -23.91 -16.95 32.89
N LEU A 784 -23.75 -17.64 31.75
CA LEU A 784 -24.01 -19.08 31.69
C LEU A 784 -22.91 -19.84 32.46
N GLN A 785 -23.34 -20.75 33.34
CA GLN A 785 -22.51 -21.76 33.98
C GLN A 785 -22.94 -23.14 33.49
N THR A 786 -22.00 -23.84 32.87
CA THR A 786 -22.17 -25.22 32.40
C THR A 786 -21.73 -26.20 33.50
N PRO A 787 -22.40 -27.36 33.66
CA PRO A 787 -22.01 -28.36 34.64
C PRO A 787 -20.68 -29.03 34.28
N GLU A 788 -19.88 -29.38 35.29
CA GLU A 788 -18.63 -30.13 35.11
C GLU A 788 -18.91 -31.58 34.71
N GLY A 789 -18.87 -31.87 33.41
CA GLY A 789 -19.04 -33.24 32.90
C GLY A 789 -19.12 -33.35 31.38
N ARG A 790 -19.25 -34.59 30.89
CA ARG A 790 -19.62 -34.87 29.49
C ARG A 790 -21.14 -34.79 29.37
N THR A 791 -21.65 -33.68 28.88
CA THR A 791 -23.05 -33.53 28.43
C THR A 791 -23.30 -34.32 27.13
N ASN A 792 -24.56 -34.67 26.87
CA ASN A 792 -24.94 -35.26 25.58
C ASN A 792 -24.93 -34.20 24.47
N HIS A 793 -25.35 -32.97 24.80
CA HIS A 793 -25.46 -31.84 23.88
C HIS A 793 -24.20 -30.95 23.90
N PRO A 794 -23.91 -30.19 22.82
CA PRO A 794 -22.88 -29.16 22.85
C PRO A 794 -23.23 -28.07 23.88
N GLN A 795 -22.23 -27.61 24.64
CA GLN A 795 -22.46 -26.58 25.65
C GLN A 795 -22.67 -25.22 24.97
N PRO A 796 -23.78 -24.50 25.20
CA PRO A 796 -24.00 -23.20 24.60
C PRO A 796 -22.98 -22.14 25.06
N VAL A 797 -22.91 -21.03 24.32
CA VAL A 797 -22.22 -19.78 24.67
C VAL A 797 -23.21 -18.62 24.64
N LEU A 798 -22.93 -17.53 25.36
CA LEU A 798 -23.59 -16.25 25.10
C LEU A 798 -22.97 -15.61 23.85
N ASP A 799 -23.78 -14.90 23.06
CA ASP A 799 -23.30 -14.11 21.92
C ASP A 799 -22.22 -13.10 22.35
N PHE A 800 -21.02 -13.25 21.79
CA PHE A 800 -19.84 -12.42 22.07
C PHE A 800 -20.03 -10.93 21.74
N HIS A 801 -20.91 -10.60 20.79
CA HIS A 801 -21.23 -9.23 20.42
C HIS A 801 -22.31 -8.60 21.33
N SER A 802 -22.98 -9.40 22.17
CA SER A 802 -23.92 -8.92 23.18
C SER A 802 -23.21 -8.61 24.50
N GLU A 803 -23.55 -7.48 25.15
CA GLU A 803 -23.10 -7.28 26.53
C GLU A 803 -23.86 -8.23 27.48
N PRO A 804 -23.17 -9.01 28.34
CA PRO A 804 -23.78 -9.85 29.36
C PRO A 804 -24.33 -9.03 30.56
N SER A 805 -24.85 -7.84 30.29
CA SER A 805 -25.46 -6.96 31.28
C SER A 805 -26.49 -6.00 30.69
N ALA A 806 -27.51 -5.64 31.48
CA ALA A 806 -28.57 -4.70 31.10
C ALA A 806 -28.81 -3.69 32.23
N VAL A 807 -29.21 -2.46 31.89
CA VAL A 807 -29.38 -1.37 32.85
C VAL A 807 -30.79 -0.79 32.76
N PHE A 808 -31.50 -0.84 33.89
CA PHE A 808 -32.88 -0.40 34.04
C PHE A 808 -32.96 0.77 35.03
N GLN A 809 -34.08 1.51 35.01
CA GLN A 809 -34.28 2.69 35.83
C GLN A 809 -35.66 2.69 36.47
N LEU A 810 -35.70 2.87 37.79
CA LEU A 810 -36.92 3.10 38.56
C LEU A 810 -37.06 4.61 38.84
N PRO A 811 -38.03 5.31 38.21
CA PRO A 811 -38.25 6.74 38.39
C PRO A 811 -38.95 7.09 39.72
N TYR A 812 -38.93 8.38 40.05
CA TYR A 812 -39.76 8.97 41.11
C TYR A 812 -40.97 9.71 40.49
N GLU A 813 -42.11 9.75 41.19
CA GLU A 813 -43.25 10.60 40.78
C GLU A 813 -42.87 12.09 40.82
N LYS A 814 -43.29 12.85 39.81
CA LYS A 814 -43.01 14.28 39.64
C LYS A 814 -44.29 15.11 39.62
N ALA A 815 -44.16 16.39 39.99
CA ALA A 815 -45.27 17.33 40.12
C ALA A 815 -45.77 17.92 38.77
N CYS A 816 -45.93 17.08 37.76
CA CYS A 816 -46.22 17.45 36.36
C CYS A 816 -47.44 16.70 35.82
N ARG A 817 -48.00 17.15 34.69
CA ARG A 817 -49.28 16.64 34.15
C ARG A 817 -49.31 15.14 33.90
N ASN A 818 -48.17 14.53 33.55
CA ASN A 818 -48.06 13.10 33.30
C ASN A 818 -47.66 12.28 34.55
N LYS A 819 -47.28 12.93 35.66
CA LYS A 819 -46.58 12.37 36.85
C LYS A 819 -45.23 11.69 36.60
N LEU A 820 -45.01 11.01 35.47
CA LEU A 820 -43.77 10.26 35.20
C LEU A 820 -42.70 11.10 34.49
N PHE A 821 -43.11 12.01 33.60
CA PHE A 821 -42.22 12.95 32.93
C PHE A 821 -42.73 14.40 33.00
N CYS A 822 -41.78 15.34 32.91
CA CYS A 822 -42.01 16.79 32.99
C CYS A 822 -41.43 17.50 31.78
N VAL A 823 -42.25 18.28 31.05
CA VAL A 823 -41.81 19.05 29.88
C VAL A 823 -41.50 20.48 30.30
N ALA A 824 -40.24 20.72 30.69
CA ALA A 824 -39.70 22.06 30.85
C ALA A 824 -39.42 22.69 29.47
N GLU A 825 -39.86 23.93 29.28
CA GLU A 825 -39.62 24.69 28.05
C GLU A 825 -38.60 25.78 28.35
N LEU A 826 -37.32 25.42 28.32
CA LEU A 826 -36.23 26.37 28.54
C LEU A 826 -35.96 27.17 27.26
N GLN A 827 -35.98 28.50 27.37
CA GLN A 827 -35.65 29.46 26.32
C GLN A 827 -34.43 30.28 26.78
N LEU A 828 -33.39 30.35 25.94
CA LEU A 828 -32.12 31.00 26.22
C LEU A 828 -31.81 32.06 25.17
N ASP A 829 -31.87 33.33 25.59
CA ASP A 829 -31.41 34.47 24.81
C ASP A 829 -30.22 35.13 25.48
N THR A 830 -29.29 35.63 24.66
CA THR A 830 -28.04 36.18 25.15
C THR A 830 -27.57 37.32 24.24
N THR A 831 -27.14 38.43 24.82
CA THR A 831 -26.55 39.56 24.09
C THR A 831 -25.17 39.89 24.64
N ILE A 832 -24.26 40.30 23.76
CA ILE A 832 -22.85 40.61 24.09
C ILE A 832 -22.55 42.03 23.62
N SER A 833 -21.74 42.78 24.38
CA SER A 833 -21.55 44.22 24.14
C SER A 833 -20.77 44.55 22.86
N GLN A 834 -19.88 43.66 22.43
CA GLN A 834 -19.11 43.75 21.18
C GLN A 834 -18.54 42.36 20.81
N GLN A 835 -18.30 42.10 19.52
CA GLN A 835 -17.77 40.83 19.01
C GLN A 835 -16.30 40.93 18.54
N GLU A 836 -15.87 42.12 18.10
CA GLU A 836 -14.47 42.43 17.81
C GLU A 836 -13.83 43.08 19.04
N LEU A 837 -12.65 42.61 19.43
CA LEU A 837 -11.93 43.03 20.63
C LEU A 837 -10.50 43.43 20.25
N VAL A 838 -10.08 44.62 20.67
CA VAL A 838 -8.72 45.11 20.42
C VAL A 838 -7.92 45.03 21.72
N VAL A 839 -7.02 44.05 21.80
CA VAL A 839 -6.15 43.83 22.96
C VAL A 839 -5.24 45.05 23.13
N GLY A 840 -5.26 45.64 24.33
CA GLY A 840 -4.63 46.92 24.64
C GLY A 840 -5.53 48.17 24.54
N LEU A 841 -6.76 48.05 24.02
CA LEU A 841 -7.76 49.15 24.01
C LEU A 841 -9.07 48.77 24.69
N THR A 842 -9.59 47.56 24.43
CA THR A 842 -10.85 47.09 25.00
C THR A 842 -10.69 46.68 26.45
N LYS A 843 -11.32 47.41 27.38
CA LYS A 843 -11.14 47.18 28.84
C LYS A 843 -12.08 46.14 29.44
N GLU A 844 -13.35 46.15 29.06
CA GLU A 844 -14.39 45.26 29.60
C GLU A 844 -15.26 44.66 28.49
N LEU A 845 -15.80 43.48 28.78
CA LEU A 845 -16.77 42.77 27.95
C LEU A 845 -17.98 42.43 28.82
N ILE A 846 -19.19 42.76 28.34
CA ILE A 846 -20.43 42.51 29.07
C ILE A 846 -21.31 41.55 28.27
N MET A 847 -21.86 40.55 28.95
CA MET A 847 -22.86 39.63 28.38
C MET A 847 -24.09 39.57 29.28
N ASN A 848 -25.26 39.80 28.69
CA ASN A 848 -26.55 39.56 29.34
C ASN A 848 -27.06 38.18 28.92
N ILE A 849 -27.53 37.40 29.88
CA ILE A 849 -28.12 36.08 29.68
C ILE A 849 -29.54 36.12 30.23
N SER A 850 -30.52 35.81 29.38
CA SER A 850 -31.94 35.69 29.70
C SER A 850 -32.33 34.22 29.58
N LEU A 851 -32.78 33.63 30.69
CA LEU A 851 -33.35 32.29 30.76
C LEU A 851 -34.82 32.40 31.14
N THR A 852 -35.71 31.82 30.34
CA THR A 852 -37.12 31.64 30.70
C THR A 852 -37.48 30.16 30.70
N ASN A 853 -38.20 29.70 31.72
CA ASN A 853 -38.96 28.44 31.65
C ASN A 853 -40.43 28.78 31.39
N SER A 854 -40.94 28.49 30.17
CA SER A 854 -42.33 28.73 29.80
C SER A 854 -43.28 27.55 30.09
N GLY A 855 -42.72 26.38 30.42
CA GLY A 855 -43.42 25.10 30.53
C GLY A 855 -43.63 24.61 31.97
N GLU A 856 -43.45 23.30 32.18
CA GLU A 856 -43.52 22.63 33.49
C GLU A 856 -42.21 22.76 34.28
N ASP A 857 -42.23 22.29 35.54
CA ASP A 857 -41.10 22.40 36.47
C ASP A 857 -39.81 21.71 35.94
N SER A 858 -38.68 22.43 36.04
CA SER A 858 -37.37 22.02 35.51
C SER A 858 -36.41 21.63 36.65
N TYR A 859 -36.12 20.34 36.78
CA TYR A 859 -35.44 19.75 37.93
C TYR A 859 -33.92 19.84 37.80
N MET A 860 -33.24 20.23 38.88
CA MET A 860 -31.78 20.37 38.97
C MET A 860 -31.17 21.22 37.84
N THR A 861 -31.84 22.32 37.46
CA THR A 861 -31.43 23.14 36.30
C THR A 861 -30.05 23.79 36.50
N THR A 862 -29.09 23.47 35.63
CA THR A 862 -27.70 23.94 35.68
C THR A 862 -27.30 24.69 34.43
N MET A 863 -26.49 25.74 34.59
CA MET A 863 -25.84 26.48 33.52
C MET A 863 -24.32 26.31 33.64
N ALA A 864 -23.67 25.87 32.57
CA ALA A 864 -22.21 25.89 32.42
C ALA A 864 -21.83 27.01 31.43
N LEU A 865 -20.94 27.89 31.85
CA LEU A 865 -20.46 29.02 31.07
C LEU A 865 -18.97 28.83 30.76
N ASN A 866 -18.66 28.63 29.48
CA ASN A 866 -17.32 28.37 28.97
C ASN A 866 -16.77 29.62 28.27
N TYR A 867 -15.56 30.07 28.61
CA TYR A 867 -14.93 31.27 28.03
C TYR A 867 -13.39 31.18 28.05
N PRO A 868 -12.66 31.92 27.18
CA PRO A 868 -11.20 31.90 27.15
C PRO A 868 -10.56 32.48 28.43
N ARG A 869 -9.38 31.97 28.79
CA ARG A 869 -8.66 32.33 30.03
C ARG A 869 -8.35 33.82 30.16
N ASN A 870 -8.02 34.48 29.05
CA ASN A 870 -7.66 35.91 28.96
C ASN A 870 -8.84 36.88 29.22
N LEU A 871 -10.06 36.36 29.42
CA LEU A 871 -11.19 37.12 29.94
C LEU A 871 -11.32 36.87 31.45
N GLN A 872 -10.78 37.76 32.25
CA GLN A 872 -10.82 37.63 33.71
C GLN A 872 -12.22 37.98 34.23
N PHE A 873 -12.83 37.07 34.99
CA PHE A 873 -14.17 37.30 35.55
C PHE A 873 -14.14 38.41 36.60
N LYS A 874 -14.92 39.47 36.39
CA LYS A 874 -14.93 40.66 37.26
C LYS A 874 -16.12 40.67 38.22
N ARG A 875 -17.33 40.37 37.72
CA ARG A 875 -18.55 40.25 38.53
C ARG A 875 -19.71 39.62 37.75
N ILE A 876 -20.67 39.09 38.50
CA ILE A 876 -22.00 38.69 38.02
C ILE A 876 -23.08 39.50 38.74
N GLN A 877 -24.03 40.05 37.99
CA GLN A 877 -25.25 40.66 38.50
C GLN A 877 -26.37 39.62 38.41
N LYS A 878 -27.03 39.33 39.52
CA LYS A 878 -28.02 38.26 39.68
C LYS A 878 -29.40 38.83 39.98
N PRO A 879 -30.49 38.23 39.48
CA PRO A 879 -31.85 38.60 39.87
C PRO A 879 -32.16 38.11 41.31
N PRO A 880 -33.13 38.71 42.02
CA PRO A 880 -33.52 38.27 43.36
C PRO A 880 -34.29 36.94 43.37
N SER A 881 -34.89 36.56 42.23
CA SER A 881 -35.55 35.27 42.00
C SER A 881 -35.54 34.97 40.51
N PRO A 882 -35.38 33.69 40.06
CA PRO A 882 -34.99 32.52 40.87
C PRO A 882 -33.59 32.68 41.47
N ASN A 883 -33.29 31.93 42.54
CA ASN A 883 -31.98 31.95 43.18
C ASN A 883 -30.91 31.36 42.23
N ILE A 884 -29.77 32.05 42.07
CA ILE A 884 -28.65 31.63 41.23
C ILE A 884 -27.37 31.55 42.08
N GLN A 885 -26.93 30.34 42.37
CA GLN A 885 -25.62 30.06 42.99
C GLN A 885 -24.63 29.70 41.88
N CYS A 886 -23.40 30.19 41.93
CA CYS A 886 -22.35 29.85 40.98
C CYS A 886 -21.07 29.52 41.75
N ASP A 887 -20.37 28.48 41.29
CA ASP A 887 -19.01 28.16 41.73
C ASP A 887 -18.01 29.17 41.15
N ASP A 888 -16.82 29.27 41.75
CA ASP A 888 -15.70 29.98 41.14
C ASP A 888 -15.26 29.32 39.81
N PRO A 889 -14.76 30.08 38.82
CA PRO A 889 -14.35 29.53 37.52
C PRO A 889 -13.17 28.55 37.62
N LYS A 890 -13.32 27.37 37.00
CA LYS A 890 -12.33 26.28 37.05
C LYS A 890 -11.68 26.09 35.66
N PRO A 891 -10.33 25.98 35.57
CA PRO A 891 -9.64 25.77 34.30
C PRO A 891 -9.89 24.34 33.78
N THR A 892 -10.38 24.23 32.55
CA THR A 892 -10.63 22.96 31.85
C THR A 892 -10.00 23.07 30.46
N ALA A 893 -8.87 22.39 30.23
CA ALA A 893 -8.03 22.59 29.05
C ALA A 893 -7.76 24.09 28.78
N SER A 894 -8.01 24.58 27.57
CA SER A 894 -7.77 25.98 27.17
C SER A 894 -8.81 26.99 27.66
N VAL A 895 -9.93 26.56 28.25
CA VAL A 895 -11.03 27.44 28.71
C VAL A 895 -11.18 27.48 30.23
N LEU A 896 -11.85 28.52 30.72
CA LEU A 896 -12.44 28.58 32.05
C LEU A 896 -13.90 28.16 31.97
N VAL A 897 -14.34 27.37 32.95
CA VAL A 897 -15.73 26.89 33.09
C VAL A 897 -16.29 27.38 34.42
N MET A 898 -17.37 28.16 34.37
CA MET A 898 -18.12 28.57 35.57
C MET A 898 -19.48 27.86 35.58
N ASN A 899 -19.73 27.07 36.64
CA ASN A 899 -20.96 26.32 36.81
C ASN A 899 -21.92 27.05 37.75
N CYS A 900 -23.19 27.17 37.35
CA CYS A 900 -24.25 27.79 38.13
C CYS A 900 -25.46 26.87 38.30
N LYS A 901 -25.99 26.85 39.52
CA LYS A 901 -27.24 26.21 39.95
C LYS A 901 -28.36 27.25 39.89
N ILE A 902 -29.40 27.00 39.09
CA ILE A 902 -30.50 27.95 38.87
C ILE A 902 -31.80 27.36 39.43
N GLY A 903 -32.37 28.02 40.44
CA GLY A 903 -33.64 27.61 41.05
C GLY A 903 -33.61 26.24 41.73
N HIS A 904 -32.44 25.73 42.14
CA HIS A 904 -32.32 24.38 42.71
C HIS A 904 -33.19 24.18 43.97
N PRO A 905 -33.86 23.02 44.13
CA PRO A 905 -33.85 21.86 43.24
C PRO A 905 -34.84 21.95 42.06
N ILE A 906 -35.79 22.90 42.06
CA ILE A 906 -36.89 22.98 41.09
C ILE A 906 -37.05 24.40 40.51
N LEU A 907 -36.63 24.59 39.26
CA LEU A 907 -36.86 25.83 38.51
C LEU A 907 -38.28 25.83 37.95
N LYS A 908 -39.19 26.48 38.70
CA LYS A 908 -40.57 26.73 38.30
C LYS A 908 -40.66 27.69 37.12
N ARG A 909 -41.83 27.74 36.48
CA ARG A 909 -42.19 28.69 35.40
C ARG A 909 -41.84 30.13 35.79
N SER A 910 -40.76 30.66 35.24
CA SER A 910 -40.17 31.95 35.63
C SER A 910 -39.15 32.44 34.59
N SER A 911 -38.81 33.73 34.64
CA SER A 911 -37.78 34.35 33.80
C SER A 911 -36.68 34.97 34.67
N ALA A 912 -35.43 34.80 34.26
CA ALA A 912 -34.24 35.24 34.96
C ALA A 912 -33.32 35.97 33.97
N ILE A 913 -32.91 37.21 34.31
CA ILE A 913 -31.88 37.93 33.57
C ILE A 913 -30.68 38.12 34.49
N LEU A 914 -29.49 37.73 34.01
CA LEU A 914 -28.22 37.92 34.70
C LEU A 914 -27.21 38.59 33.76
N SER A 915 -26.31 39.41 34.32
CA SER A 915 -25.30 40.13 33.54
C SER A 915 -23.90 39.79 34.04
N LEU A 916 -23.06 39.26 33.16
CA LEU A 916 -21.66 38.96 33.40
C LEU A 916 -20.79 40.11 32.90
N VAL A 917 -19.74 40.44 33.66
CA VAL A 917 -18.71 41.38 33.26
C VAL A 917 -17.35 40.68 33.38
N TRP A 918 -16.59 40.68 32.28
CA TRP A 918 -15.19 40.31 32.27
C TRP A 918 -14.31 41.54 32.00
N GLN A 919 -13.10 41.50 32.52
CA GLN A 919 -12.01 42.39 32.15
C GLN A 919 -11.11 41.67 31.15
N LEU A 920 -10.68 42.35 30.09
CA LEU A 920 -9.74 41.78 29.13
C LEU A 920 -8.31 41.87 29.70
N GLU A 921 -7.56 40.78 29.62
CA GLU A 921 -6.16 40.75 30.04
C GLU A 921 -5.24 41.23 28.90
N GLU A 922 -4.20 42.00 29.23
CA GLU A 922 -3.26 42.60 28.27
C GLU A 922 -2.21 41.60 27.72
N SER A 923 -2.41 40.31 27.95
CA SER A 923 -1.60 39.20 27.45
C SER A 923 -1.92 38.86 25.98
N ALA A 924 -0.92 38.40 25.22
CA ALA A 924 -1.11 37.95 23.83
C ALA A 924 -2.04 36.72 23.74
N PHE A 925 -3.04 36.79 22.85
CA PHE A 925 -3.87 35.64 22.52
C PHE A 925 -3.13 34.71 21.54
N THR A 926 -3.12 33.41 21.82
CA THR A 926 -2.56 32.38 20.90
C THR A 926 -3.42 32.21 19.65
N ASP A 927 -4.73 32.30 19.81
CA ASP A 927 -5.73 32.00 18.79
C ASP A 927 -6.47 33.27 18.36
N ARG A 928 -6.67 33.44 17.05
CA ARG A 928 -7.32 34.63 16.46
C ARG A 928 -8.80 34.78 16.83
N THR A 929 -9.43 33.67 17.19
CA THR A 929 -10.84 33.59 17.54
C THR A 929 -11.03 32.70 18.75
N ALA A 930 -11.81 33.17 19.73
CA ALA A 930 -12.28 32.37 20.84
C ALA A 930 -13.81 32.35 20.83
N SER A 931 -14.41 31.47 21.63
CA SER A 931 -15.86 31.47 21.82
C SER A 931 -16.24 31.59 23.29
N ILE A 932 -17.37 32.26 23.54
CA ILE A 932 -18.10 32.16 24.80
C ILE A 932 -19.32 31.30 24.55
N THR A 933 -19.47 30.19 25.29
CA THR A 933 -20.60 29.27 25.15
C THR A 933 -21.35 29.16 26.47
N VAL A 934 -22.67 29.38 26.41
CA VAL A 934 -23.61 29.16 27.50
C VAL A 934 -24.34 27.85 27.23
N ASN A 935 -24.21 26.85 28.11
CA ASN A 935 -24.94 25.59 28.05
C ASN A 935 -25.88 25.49 29.25
N ILE A 936 -27.17 25.25 29.02
CA ILE A 936 -28.17 25.06 30.08
C ILE A 936 -28.77 23.67 29.94
N THR A 937 -28.87 22.97 31.07
CA THR A 937 -29.29 21.56 31.19
C THR A 937 -30.18 21.35 32.41
N ASN A 938 -31.00 20.30 32.38
CA ASN A 938 -31.82 19.84 33.50
C ASN A 938 -31.81 18.31 33.60
N SER A 939 -32.36 17.79 34.70
CA SER A 939 -32.53 16.36 34.96
C SER A 939 -33.96 15.88 34.69
N ASN A 940 -34.60 16.45 33.66
CA ASN A 940 -35.89 15.98 33.13
C ASN A 940 -35.64 14.85 32.11
N GLU A 941 -36.61 13.95 31.96
CA GLU A 941 -36.56 12.77 31.06
C GLU A 941 -36.20 13.20 29.64
N ARG A 942 -36.94 14.19 29.13
CA ARG A 942 -36.61 14.91 27.90
C ARG A 942 -35.64 16.04 28.25
N ARG A 943 -34.34 15.72 28.32
CA ARG A 943 -33.27 16.68 28.59
C ARG A 943 -33.36 17.88 27.63
N SER A 944 -33.73 19.05 28.15
CA SER A 944 -33.73 20.29 27.38
C SER A 944 -32.34 20.92 27.45
N LEU A 945 -31.41 20.42 26.63
CA LEU A 945 -30.14 21.11 26.39
C LEU A 945 -30.43 22.35 25.54
N VAL A 946 -30.16 23.53 26.08
CA VAL A 946 -30.23 24.79 25.35
C VAL A 946 -28.84 25.44 25.37
N SER A 947 -28.31 25.74 24.20
CA SER A 947 -26.96 26.27 24.04
C SER A 947 -26.96 27.56 23.22
N LYS A 948 -26.07 28.49 23.55
CA LYS A 948 -25.79 29.67 22.73
C LYS A 948 -24.29 29.97 22.76
N THR A 949 -23.70 30.12 21.58
CA THR A 949 -22.27 30.41 21.41
C THR A 949 -22.09 31.74 20.69
N HIS A 950 -21.19 32.58 21.19
CA HIS A 950 -20.70 33.80 20.54
C HIS A 950 -19.25 33.59 20.13
N SER A 951 -18.93 33.89 18.88
CA SER A 951 -17.54 33.95 18.41
C SER A 951 -16.99 35.36 18.62
N LEU A 952 -15.79 35.45 19.18
CA LEU A 952 -15.03 36.68 19.39
C LEU A 952 -13.84 36.72 18.42
N GLN A 953 -13.56 37.89 17.85
CA GLN A 953 -12.37 38.13 17.03
C GLN A 953 -11.41 39.08 17.76
N PHE A 954 -10.11 38.78 17.72
CA PHE A 954 -9.09 39.56 18.42
C PHE A 954 -8.14 40.24 17.44
N LYS A 955 -7.94 41.55 17.63
CA LYS A 955 -6.84 42.32 17.07
C LYS A 955 -5.86 42.71 18.17
N HIS A 956 -4.59 42.86 17.82
CA HIS A 956 -3.57 43.35 18.74
C HIS A 956 -3.12 44.77 18.35
N VAL A 957 -3.02 45.68 19.32
CA VAL A 957 -2.61 47.06 19.06
C VAL A 957 -1.08 47.18 18.92
N PHE A 958 -0.60 48.05 18.04
CA PHE A 958 0.81 48.44 18.01
C PHE A 958 0.99 49.91 17.60
N ILE A 959 2.18 50.45 17.86
CA ILE A 959 2.57 51.81 17.52
C ILE A 959 3.86 51.73 16.70
N ALA A 960 3.88 52.31 15.51
CA ALA A 960 5.09 52.50 14.71
C ALA A 960 5.10 53.90 14.10
N VAL A 961 6.22 54.61 14.24
CA VAL A 961 6.36 56.02 13.84
C VAL A 961 7.56 56.15 12.92
N LEU A 962 7.34 56.64 11.70
CA LEU A 962 8.39 57.22 10.87
C LEU A 962 8.57 58.71 11.26
N PRO A 963 9.79 59.21 11.44
CA PRO A 963 10.03 60.62 11.73
C PRO A 963 9.66 61.52 10.55
N LYS A 964 9.51 62.81 10.85
CA LYS A 964 9.08 63.86 9.91
C LYS A 964 9.98 63.93 8.65
N PRO A 965 9.41 64.36 7.50
CA PRO A 965 10.14 64.37 6.23
C PRO A 965 11.39 65.23 6.29
N SER A 966 12.46 64.72 5.67
CA SER A 966 13.79 65.35 5.66
C SER A 966 14.14 65.91 4.29
N VAL A 967 15.04 66.91 4.26
CA VAL A 967 15.48 67.56 3.02
C VAL A 967 17.00 67.47 2.91
N MET A 968 17.48 67.08 1.73
CA MET A 968 18.90 66.99 1.37
C MET A 968 19.21 67.87 0.16
N TYR A 969 20.43 68.43 0.09
CA TYR A 969 20.87 69.28 -1.00
C TYR A 969 22.07 68.67 -1.74
N LEU A 970 22.11 68.85 -3.07
CA LEU A 970 23.18 68.42 -3.96
C LEU A 970 23.57 69.56 -4.91
N ASN A 971 24.79 70.09 -4.81
CA ASN A 971 25.33 70.97 -5.86
C ASN A 971 25.77 70.12 -7.06
N THR A 972 25.33 70.45 -8.27
CA THR A 972 25.58 69.66 -9.48
C THR A 972 26.91 69.95 -10.18
N SER A 973 27.67 70.98 -9.77
CA SER A 973 28.89 71.40 -10.49
C SER A 973 30.19 70.68 -10.12
N GLN A 974 30.19 69.82 -9.09
CA GLN A 974 31.44 69.35 -8.45
C GLN A 974 31.84 67.90 -8.77
N ALA A 975 30.91 67.04 -9.18
CA ALA A 975 31.17 65.63 -9.51
C ALA A 975 30.13 65.05 -10.50
N LEU A 976 30.53 64.02 -11.24
CA LEU A 976 29.70 63.28 -12.20
C LEU A 976 28.76 62.26 -11.53
N SER A 977 29.12 61.79 -10.33
CA SER A 977 28.24 60.96 -9.50
C SER A 977 28.44 61.27 -8.01
N TYR A 978 27.39 61.05 -7.22
CA TYR A 978 27.35 61.30 -5.79
C TYR A 978 26.86 60.06 -5.06
N HIS A 979 27.66 59.55 -4.12
CA HIS A 979 27.16 58.55 -3.17
C HIS A 979 26.33 59.25 -2.08
N LYS A 980 25.12 58.74 -1.83
CA LYS A 980 24.21 59.23 -0.79
C LYS A 980 23.47 58.07 -0.13
N GLU A 981 23.09 58.28 1.13
CA GLU A 981 22.42 57.29 1.95
C GLU A 981 21.09 57.85 2.45
N PHE A 982 20.01 57.09 2.26
CA PHE A 982 18.65 57.47 2.63
C PHE A 982 18.21 56.66 3.86
N LEU A 983 18.25 57.30 5.03
CA LEU A 983 17.96 56.71 6.33
C LEU A 983 16.46 56.80 6.66
N PHE A 984 15.84 55.67 6.99
CA PHE A 984 14.48 55.54 7.48
C PHE A 984 14.49 54.88 8.86
N ASP A 985 14.45 55.70 9.90
CA ASP A 985 14.32 55.24 11.30
C ASP A 985 12.85 54.93 11.62
N ILE A 986 12.61 53.86 12.36
CA ILE A 986 11.31 53.49 12.93
C ILE A 986 11.45 53.34 14.43
N TYR A 987 10.52 53.92 15.18
CA TYR A 987 10.39 53.76 16.62
C TYR A 987 8.92 53.66 17.03
N GLY A 988 8.65 52.98 18.15
CA GLY A 988 7.31 52.86 18.71
C GLY A 988 7.22 51.81 19.80
N GLU A 989 6.10 51.11 19.85
CA GLU A 989 5.80 50.07 20.83
C GLU A 989 5.13 48.90 20.11
N ASN A 990 5.74 47.71 20.19
CA ASN A 990 5.22 46.48 19.56
C ASN A 990 5.02 45.34 20.56
N PRO A 991 4.20 45.51 21.62
CA PRO A 991 4.09 44.56 22.74
C PRO A 991 3.58 43.16 22.33
N PHE A 992 2.93 43.03 21.17
CA PHE A 992 2.37 41.78 20.66
C PHE A 992 3.13 41.21 19.45
N GLY A 993 4.33 41.73 19.12
CA GLY A 993 5.17 41.22 18.04
C GLY A 993 4.52 41.32 16.65
N ALA A 994 3.73 42.37 16.42
CA ALA A 994 3.04 42.62 15.16
C ALA A 994 4.03 42.68 13.99
N LYS A 995 3.67 42.02 12.89
CA LYS A 995 4.48 42.00 11.67
C LYS A 995 3.99 43.09 10.72
N PHE A 996 4.81 44.11 10.50
CA PHE A 996 4.55 45.21 9.57
C PHE A 996 5.68 45.30 8.54
N GLN A 997 5.41 45.95 7.42
CA GLN A 997 6.29 46.03 6.27
C GLN A 997 6.55 47.50 5.92
N LEU A 998 7.80 47.94 5.99
CA LEU A 998 8.26 49.22 5.47
C LEU A 998 8.57 49.06 3.98
N GLN A 999 7.81 49.74 3.12
CA GLN A 999 8.14 49.91 1.72
C GLN A 999 8.82 51.27 1.50
N ILE A 1000 10.03 51.25 0.95
CA ILE A 1000 10.79 52.42 0.51
C ILE A 1000 10.77 52.46 -1.02
N CYS A 1001 10.45 53.61 -1.59
CA CYS A 1001 10.33 53.81 -3.04
C CYS A 1001 11.38 54.82 -3.51
N VAL A 1002 12.43 54.33 -4.16
CA VAL A 1002 13.48 55.16 -4.77
C VAL A 1002 13.20 55.31 -6.27
N PRO A 1003 12.97 56.52 -6.80
CA PRO A 1003 12.82 56.72 -8.23
C PRO A 1003 14.18 56.56 -8.91
N VAL A 1004 14.32 55.61 -9.84
CA VAL A 1004 15.61 55.32 -10.51
C VAL A 1004 15.70 55.85 -11.92
N LYS A 1005 14.55 56.04 -12.60
CA LYS A 1005 14.47 56.52 -13.97
C LYS A 1005 13.32 57.51 -14.15
N LEU A 1006 13.59 58.66 -14.76
CA LEU A 1006 12.58 59.67 -15.11
C LEU A 1006 12.79 60.10 -16.56
N GLN A 1007 11.70 60.09 -17.35
CA GLN A 1007 11.67 60.56 -18.74
C GLN A 1007 12.78 59.95 -19.63
N GLY A 1008 13.09 58.68 -19.40
CA GLY A 1008 14.13 57.90 -20.09
C GLY A 1008 15.49 57.86 -19.39
N PHE A 1009 15.80 58.81 -18.50
CA PHE A 1009 17.13 58.99 -17.92
C PHE A 1009 17.31 58.21 -16.61
N GLN A 1010 18.34 57.35 -16.53
CA GLN A 1010 18.74 56.72 -15.26
C GLN A 1010 19.45 57.73 -14.36
N LEU A 1011 18.83 58.02 -13.21
CA LEU A 1011 19.26 59.06 -12.28
C LEU A 1011 19.83 58.50 -10.98
N ILE A 1012 19.24 57.41 -10.46
CA ILE A 1012 19.70 56.75 -9.23
C ILE A 1012 19.99 55.28 -9.50
N ARG A 1013 21.13 54.81 -9.00
CA ARG A 1013 21.49 53.39 -8.94
C ARG A 1013 21.67 53.01 -7.47
N VAL A 1014 20.72 52.29 -6.90
CA VAL A 1014 20.86 51.70 -5.55
C VAL A 1014 22.07 50.74 -5.56
N LYS A 1015 22.90 50.81 -4.52
CA LYS A 1015 24.18 50.08 -4.41
C LYS A 1015 24.18 49.07 -3.28
N ASN A 1016 23.68 49.47 -2.11
CA ASN A 1016 23.65 48.65 -0.90
C ASN A 1016 22.44 49.00 -0.04
N LEU A 1017 22.12 48.12 0.90
CA LEU A 1017 21.07 48.29 1.89
C LEU A 1017 21.61 47.84 3.24
N THR A 1018 21.61 48.73 4.23
CA THR A 1018 21.93 48.37 5.61
C THR A 1018 20.70 48.49 6.50
N LYS A 1019 20.70 47.70 7.58
CA LYS A 1019 19.61 47.56 8.54
C LYS A 1019 20.22 47.32 9.93
N THR A 1020 19.51 47.64 11.01
CA THR A 1020 20.04 47.48 12.37
C THR A 1020 19.72 46.13 12.98
N GLN A 1021 18.54 45.53 12.72
CA GLN A 1021 18.20 44.22 13.28
C GLN A 1021 18.56 43.05 12.35
N ALA A 1022 19.05 41.96 12.94
CA ALA A 1022 19.39 40.73 12.22
C ALA A 1022 18.16 40.09 11.54
N ASP A 1023 16.99 40.14 12.19
CA ASP A 1023 15.78 39.43 11.75
C ASP A 1023 14.95 40.15 10.68
N THR A 1024 15.18 41.45 10.46
CA THR A 1024 14.42 42.24 9.47
C THR A 1024 14.78 41.82 8.05
N VAL A 1025 13.88 41.11 7.37
CA VAL A 1025 14.11 40.60 6.01
C VAL A 1025 13.69 41.66 5.00
N CYS A 1026 14.65 42.15 4.21
CA CYS A 1026 14.41 43.11 3.14
C CYS A 1026 14.58 42.49 1.75
N THR A 1027 13.63 42.73 0.86
CA THR A 1027 13.69 42.38 -0.56
C THR A 1027 13.82 43.64 -1.42
N GLN A 1028 14.50 43.55 -2.56
CA GLN A 1028 14.68 44.63 -3.53
C GLN A 1028 14.10 44.24 -4.88
N LYS A 1029 13.41 45.14 -5.56
CA LYS A 1029 12.83 44.90 -6.89
C LYS A 1029 12.70 46.20 -7.69
N GLN A 1030 12.90 46.15 -9.00
CA GLN A 1030 12.53 47.23 -9.91
C GLN A 1030 11.08 47.04 -10.40
N GLU A 1031 10.27 48.08 -10.30
CA GLU A 1031 8.84 48.07 -10.62
C GLU A 1031 8.41 49.39 -11.28
N PRO A 1032 7.41 49.39 -12.19
CA PRO A 1032 6.96 50.62 -12.87
C PRO A 1032 6.17 51.57 -11.96
N ALA A 1033 5.72 51.11 -10.78
CA ALA A 1033 5.06 51.93 -9.77
C ALA A 1033 5.47 51.44 -8.37
N CYS A 1034 5.51 52.33 -7.39
CA CYS A 1034 5.84 52.00 -6.00
C CYS A 1034 5.12 52.97 -5.03
N GLY A 1035 4.59 52.44 -3.92
CA GLY A 1035 3.80 53.22 -2.96
C GLY A 1035 2.41 53.59 -3.50
N SER A 1036 1.72 54.52 -2.82
CA SER A 1036 0.34 54.91 -3.18
C SER A 1036 0.17 56.34 -3.68
N ASP A 1037 1.26 57.07 -3.96
CA ASP A 1037 1.23 58.43 -4.54
C ASP A 1037 1.83 58.38 -5.96
N PRO A 1038 1.02 58.43 -7.02
CA PRO A 1038 1.50 58.37 -8.39
C PRO A 1038 2.10 59.71 -8.84
N VAL A 1039 3.42 59.87 -8.66
CA VAL A 1039 4.16 60.99 -9.25
C VAL A 1039 4.30 60.77 -10.75
N GLU A 1040 3.53 61.51 -11.56
CA GLU A 1040 3.32 61.36 -13.02
C GLU A 1040 4.56 61.49 -13.94
N ARG A 1041 5.78 61.41 -13.41
CA ARG A 1041 7.04 61.69 -14.14
C ARG A 1041 8.16 60.66 -13.93
N VAL A 1042 7.90 59.57 -13.20
CA VAL A 1042 8.86 58.48 -12.94
C VAL A 1042 8.50 57.27 -13.79
N ASP A 1043 9.45 56.74 -14.55
CA ASP A 1043 9.21 55.58 -15.43
C ASP A 1043 9.49 54.25 -14.72
N GLU A 1044 10.52 54.22 -13.86
CA GLU A 1044 10.94 53.04 -13.11
C GLU A 1044 11.32 53.43 -11.68
N TRP A 1045 10.78 52.66 -10.73
CA TRP A 1045 11.10 52.72 -9.31
C TRP A 1045 11.94 51.50 -8.91
N HIS A 1046 12.78 51.68 -7.90
CA HIS A 1046 13.37 50.60 -7.14
C HIS A 1046 12.68 50.55 -5.77
N SER A 1047 11.87 49.51 -5.56
CA SER A 1047 11.21 49.25 -4.29
C SER A 1047 12.11 48.42 -3.40
N VAL A 1048 12.32 48.89 -2.18
CA VAL A 1048 12.88 48.10 -1.08
C VAL A 1048 11.74 47.82 -0.10
N SER A 1049 11.49 46.55 0.20
CA SER A 1049 10.41 46.14 1.10
C SER A 1049 10.97 45.32 2.25
N CYS A 1050 10.90 45.87 3.46
CA CYS A 1050 11.47 45.30 4.69
C CYS A 1050 10.38 44.85 5.66
N ASN A 1051 10.35 43.55 5.98
CA ASN A 1051 9.48 42.98 6.99
C ASN A 1051 10.10 43.18 8.38
N ILE A 1052 9.42 43.92 9.25
CA ILE A 1052 9.89 44.36 10.56
C ILE A 1052 8.96 43.80 11.65
N THR A 1053 9.55 43.41 12.77
CA THR A 1053 8.84 42.95 13.98
C THR A 1053 9.34 43.61 15.27
N SER A 1054 10.41 44.40 15.18
CA SER A 1054 11.01 45.15 16.29
C SER A 1054 10.15 46.35 16.70
N ASP A 1055 10.37 46.88 17.91
CA ASP A 1055 9.91 48.22 18.32
C ASP A 1055 10.75 49.34 17.66
N LYS A 1056 12.00 49.03 17.28
CA LYS A 1056 12.99 49.94 16.68
C LYS A 1056 13.79 49.28 15.57
N GLU A 1057 13.87 49.95 14.42
CA GLU A 1057 14.64 49.53 13.24
C GLU A 1057 15.11 50.77 12.47
N ASN A 1058 16.33 50.75 11.94
CA ASN A 1058 16.81 51.81 11.06
C ASN A 1058 17.22 51.17 9.73
N VAL A 1059 16.58 51.56 8.63
CA VAL A 1059 16.84 51.04 7.29
C VAL A 1059 17.50 52.12 6.44
N THR A 1060 18.69 51.85 5.92
CA THR A 1060 19.48 52.82 5.14
C THR A 1060 19.70 52.32 3.72
N VAL A 1061 19.17 53.04 2.73
CA VAL A 1061 19.37 52.74 1.30
C VAL A 1061 20.56 53.55 0.78
N SER A 1062 21.70 52.89 0.53
CA SER A 1062 22.91 53.51 0.00
C SER A 1062 22.87 53.47 -1.54
N ALA A 1063 22.91 54.63 -2.19
CA ALA A 1063 22.75 54.77 -3.63
C ALA A 1063 23.81 55.69 -4.26
N GLU A 1064 24.03 55.52 -5.56
CA GLU A 1064 24.82 56.43 -6.40
C GLU A 1064 23.87 57.21 -7.31
N LEU A 1065 23.92 58.53 -7.24
CA LEU A 1065 23.18 59.43 -8.12
C LEU A 1065 24.12 59.89 -9.23
N SER A 1066 23.78 59.60 -10.49
CA SER A 1066 24.61 59.89 -11.67
C SER A 1066 23.99 61.01 -12.50
N LEU A 1067 24.76 62.06 -12.78
CA LEU A 1067 24.31 63.22 -13.55
C LEU A 1067 25.13 63.33 -14.84
N SER A 1068 24.51 62.95 -15.97
CA SER A 1068 25.14 62.99 -17.30
C SER A 1068 25.25 64.42 -17.85
N PRO A 1069 26.45 64.95 -18.18
CA PRO A 1069 26.60 66.34 -18.63
C PRO A 1069 26.06 66.65 -20.04
N SER A 1070 25.78 65.62 -20.84
CA SER A 1070 25.58 65.73 -22.29
C SER A 1070 24.15 66.02 -22.74
N GLU A 1071 23.19 66.05 -21.82
CA GLU A 1071 21.78 66.34 -22.12
C GLU A 1071 21.26 67.46 -21.23
N GLN A 1072 20.38 68.30 -21.78
CA GLN A 1072 19.80 69.41 -21.03
C GLN A 1072 18.81 68.87 -19.99
N PHE A 1073 19.23 68.86 -18.72
CA PHE A 1073 18.29 68.84 -17.60
C PHE A 1073 17.36 70.06 -17.76
N ARG A 1074 16.15 69.81 -18.28
CA ARG A 1074 15.15 70.86 -18.50
C ARG A 1074 14.76 71.47 -17.15
N ARG A 1075 14.30 72.72 -17.18
CA ARG A 1075 14.18 73.63 -16.02
C ARG A 1075 13.16 73.22 -14.94
N ASP A 1076 12.62 72.00 -15.03
CA ASP A 1076 11.32 71.61 -14.48
C ASP A 1076 11.40 70.49 -13.42
N VAL A 1077 12.61 70.02 -13.08
CA VAL A 1077 12.88 69.02 -12.03
C VAL A 1077 14.00 69.53 -11.11
N ILE A 1078 13.61 70.16 -10.01
CA ILE A 1078 14.50 70.70 -8.96
C ILE A 1078 14.52 69.80 -7.72
N GLU A 1079 13.41 69.11 -7.46
CA GLU A 1079 13.19 68.26 -6.29
C GLU A 1079 12.88 66.81 -6.68
N LEU A 1080 13.34 65.86 -5.88
CA LEU A 1080 13.12 64.42 -6.04
C LEU A 1080 12.73 63.80 -4.70
N ALA A 1081 11.62 63.07 -4.63
CA ALA A 1081 11.13 62.47 -3.38
C ALA A 1081 11.38 60.95 -3.32
N ILE A 1082 12.07 60.50 -2.28
CA ILE A 1082 12.11 59.09 -1.86
C ILE A 1082 11.01 58.90 -0.82
N LEU A 1083 10.06 57.99 -1.06
CA LEU A 1083 8.93 57.75 -0.16
C LEU A 1083 9.22 56.57 0.78
N GLY A 1084 8.75 56.64 2.02
CA GLY A 1084 8.74 55.52 2.97
C GLY A 1084 7.35 55.34 3.57
N GLN A 1085 6.80 54.13 3.50
CA GLN A 1085 5.44 53.81 3.96
C GLN A 1085 5.42 52.50 4.74
N ILE A 1086 4.83 52.51 5.94
CA ILE A 1086 4.51 51.30 6.71
C ILE A 1086 3.15 50.74 6.25
N SER A 1087 3.08 49.42 6.12
CA SER A 1087 1.88 48.65 5.84
C SER A 1087 1.79 47.44 6.77
N PHE A 1088 0.58 46.96 7.08
CA PHE A 1088 0.34 45.85 8.01
C PHE A 1088 -1.00 45.19 7.75
N ASN A 1089 -1.18 43.97 8.25
CA ASN A 1089 -2.43 43.24 8.11
C ASN A 1089 -3.50 43.75 9.10
N LYS A 1090 -4.40 44.61 8.61
CA LYS A 1090 -5.53 45.20 9.35
C LYS A 1090 -6.57 44.19 9.87
N SER A 1091 -6.50 42.91 9.48
CA SER A 1091 -7.33 41.84 10.07
C SER A 1091 -6.75 41.24 11.36
N LEU A 1092 -5.48 41.54 11.68
CA LEU A 1092 -4.77 41.01 12.84
C LEU A 1092 -4.29 42.11 13.80
N TYR A 1093 -3.98 43.28 13.27
CA TYR A 1093 -3.34 44.37 14.00
C TYR A 1093 -4.05 45.69 13.79
N GLU A 1094 -4.14 46.48 14.86
CA GLU A 1094 -4.64 47.86 14.83
C GLU A 1094 -3.47 48.81 15.10
N GLY A 1095 -2.98 49.47 14.04
CA GLY A 1095 -1.82 50.36 14.12
C GLY A 1095 -2.23 51.79 14.46
N LEU A 1096 -1.87 52.26 15.65
CA LEU A 1096 -2.19 53.62 16.11
C LEU A 1096 -1.37 54.70 15.37
N ASN A 1097 -1.82 55.95 15.49
CA ASN A 1097 -1.14 57.13 14.94
C ASN A 1097 -0.86 57.02 13.43
N ALA A 1098 -1.84 56.57 12.66
CA ALA A 1098 -1.67 56.17 11.25
C ALA A 1098 -1.16 57.27 10.30
N GLU A 1099 -1.23 58.54 10.70
CA GLU A 1099 -0.57 59.67 10.04
C GLU A 1099 0.96 59.56 9.99
N ASN A 1100 1.57 58.90 10.99
CA ASN A 1100 3.02 58.68 11.08
C ASN A 1100 3.50 57.40 10.36
N HIS A 1101 2.61 56.65 9.71
CA HIS A 1101 2.98 55.49 8.89
C HIS A 1101 3.53 55.88 7.50
N ARG A 1102 3.76 57.18 7.24
CA ARG A 1102 4.30 57.69 5.97
C ARG A 1102 5.30 58.82 6.22
N THR A 1103 6.42 58.79 5.50
CA THR A 1103 7.37 59.91 5.43
C THR A 1103 8.00 60.01 4.04
N LYS A 1104 8.74 61.09 3.78
CA LYS A 1104 9.51 61.27 2.54
C LYS A 1104 10.82 62.00 2.78
N ILE A 1105 11.82 61.69 1.96
CA ILE A 1105 13.08 62.42 1.90
C ILE A 1105 13.10 63.16 0.57
N THR A 1106 13.14 64.50 0.61
CA THR A 1106 13.26 65.34 -0.59
C THR A 1106 14.73 65.65 -0.86
N VAL A 1107 15.21 65.35 -2.06
CA VAL A 1107 16.55 65.71 -2.55
C VAL A 1107 16.41 66.88 -3.51
N ILE A 1108 17.15 67.97 -3.26
CA ILE A 1108 17.08 69.22 -4.01
C ILE A 1108 18.41 69.45 -4.75
N PHE A 1109 18.33 69.67 -6.06
CA PHE A 1109 19.49 69.93 -6.91
C PHE A 1109 19.76 71.43 -7.05
N LEU A 1110 20.96 71.87 -6.69
CA LEU A 1110 21.45 73.24 -6.79
C LEU A 1110 22.34 73.35 -8.04
N LYS A 1111 22.09 74.35 -8.89
CA LYS A 1111 22.87 74.65 -10.10
C LYS A 1111 23.56 76.00 -9.97
N ASP A 1112 24.85 76.07 -10.35
CA ASP A 1112 25.59 77.33 -10.49
C ASP A 1112 25.11 78.14 -11.72
N GLU A 1113 25.02 79.46 -11.57
CA GLU A 1113 24.64 80.37 -12.66
C GLU A 1113 25.76 80.53 -13.70
N GLU A 1114 25.47 80.27 -14.97
CA GLU A 1114 26.43 80.46 -16.07
C GLU A 1114 26.66 81.97 -16.33
N ALA A 1115 27.93 82.36 -16.44
CA ALA A 1115 28.34 83.76 -16.46
C ALA A 1115 27.74 84.56 -17.64
N TYR A 1116 27.34 85.81 -17.37
CA TYR A 1116 26.81 86.74 -18.35
C TYR A 1116 27.70 86.87 -19.60
N SER A 1117 27.10 86.69 -20.78
CA SER A 1117 27.88 86.54 -22.01
C SER A 1117 28.77 87.74 -22.34
N LEU A 1118 29.99 87.45 -22.79
CA LEU A 1118 30.99 88.43 -23.22
C LEU A 1118 30.44 89.41 -24.28
N SER A 1119 29.48 88.97 -25.11
CA SER A 1119 28.82 89.82 -26.12
C SER A 1119 28.01 90.98 -25.53
N LEU A 1120 27.51 90.88 -24.30
CA LEU A 1120 26.79 91.98 -23.65
C LEU A 1120 27.77 93.07 -23.20
N ILE A 1121 28.89 92.64 -22.60
CA ILE A 1121 29.99 93.51 -22.19
C ILE A 1121 30.58 94.20 -23.43
N ILE A 1122 30.90 93.45 -24.49
CA ILE A 1122 31.45 94.02 -25.74
C ILE A 1122 30.53 95.09 -26.33
N LYS A 1123 29.20 94.88 -26.37
CA LYS A 1123 28.26 95.90 -26.88
C LYS A 1123 28.23 97.17 -26.01
N SER A 1124 28.30 97.03 -24.68
CA SER A 1124 28.44 98.16 -23.76
C SER A 1124 29.76 98.90 -23.95
N SER A 1125 30.88 98.17 -24.03
CA SER A 1125 32.22 98.72 -24.24
C SER A 1125 32.37 99.43 -25.59
N VAL A 1126 31.79 98.90 -26.67
CA VAL A 1126 31.81 99.56 -27.99
C VAL A 1126 31.00 100.86 -27.98
N GLY A 1127 29.84 100.89 -27.31
CA GLY A 1127 29.08 102.14 -27.11
C GLY A 1127 29.90 103.20 -26.35
N GLY A 1128 30.53 102.80 -25.24
CA GLY A 1128 31.46 103.65 -24.50
C GLY A 1128 32.68 104.10 -25.31
N LEU A 1129 33.23 103.22 -26.16
CA LEU A 1129 34.38 103.54 -27.01
C LEU A 1129 34.04 104.56 -28.10
N VAL A 1130 32.83 104.52 -28.69
CA VAL A 1130 32.38 105.54 -29.65
C VAL A 1130 32.30 106.92 -28.99
N VAL A 1131 31.73 107.01 -27.78
CA VAL A 1131 31.72 108.25 -26.99
C VAL A 1131 33.15 108.71 -26.64
N LEU A 1132 34.02 107.78 -26.24
CA LEU A 1132 35.42 108.07 -25.96
C LEU A 1132 36.18 108.53 -27.20
N ILE A 1133 35.88 107.99 -28.40
CA ILE A 1133 36.47 108.44 -29.67
C ILE A 1133 36.03 109.86 -30.01
N VAL A 1134 34.77 110.24 -29.76
CA VAL A 1134 34.33 111.65 -29.90
C VAL A 1134 35.11 112.56 -28.96
N ILE A 1135 35.30 112.17 -27.69
CA ILE A 1135 36.10 112.89 -26.71
C ILE A 1135 37.58 112.96 -27.14
N ILE A 1136 38.16 111.86 -27.64
CA ILE A 1136 39.54 111.80 -28.11
C ILE A 1136 39.73 112.64 -29.39
N VAL A 1137 38.76 112.71 -30.30
CA VAL A 1137 38.83 113.61 -31.47
C VAL A 1137 38.82 115.08 -31.03
N ILE A 1138 38.06 115.44 -30.00
CA ILE A 1138 38.12 116.77 -29.37
C ILE A 1138 39.53 117.00 -28.77
N LEU A 1139 40.03 116.07 -27.95
CA LEU A 1139 41.36 116.17 -27.32
C LEU A 1139 42.53 116.14 -28.32
N VAL A 1140 42.40 115.45 -29.46
CA VAL A 1140 43.41 115.40 -30.52
C VAL A 1140 43.38 116.67 -31.37
N LYS A 1141 42.23 117.34 -31.51
CA LYS A 1141 42.18 118.74 -31.96
C LYS A 1141 42.90 119.71 -31.01
N CYS A 1142 43.10 119.32 -29.75
CA CYS A 1142 43.92 120.04 -28.76
C CYS A 1142 45.38 119.53 -28.65
N GLY A 1143 45.70 118.33 -29.18
CA GLY A 1143 47.05 117.81 -29.52
C GLY A 1143 47.90 117.21 -28.37
N PHE A 1144 47.92 115.87 -28.20
CA PHE A 1144 48.39 115.27 -26.92
C PHE A 1144 49.25 113.95 -26.90
N PHE A 1145 49.63 113.25 -28.00
CA PHE A 1145 50.18 111.84 -27.91
C PHE A 1145 51.35 111.40 -28.86
N LYS A 1146 52.20 110.41 -28.45
CA LYS A 1146 53.21 109.63 -29.28
C LYS A 1146 53.96 108.45 -28.54
N ARG A 1147 54.37 107.35 -29.26
CA ARG A 1147 55.33 106.20 -28.90
C ARG A 1147 54.87 105.13 -27.85
N LYS A 1148 55.46 103.91 -27.59
CA LYS A 1148 56.22 102.77 -28.27
C LYS A 1148 56.29 101.53 -27.25
N TYR A 1149 57.04 100.41 -27.41
CA TYR A 1149 56.82 99.14 -28.21
C TYR A 1149 57.86 97.99 -27.87
N GLN A 1150 57.60 96.70 -28.22
CA GLN A 1150 58.57 95.59 -28.66
C GLN A 1150 59.03 94.37 -27.77
N GLN A 1151 59.37 93.26 -28.47
CA GLN A 1151 60.12 91.97 -28.14
C GLN A 1151 59.44 90.87 -27.27
N LEU A 1152 59.70 89.53 -27.29
CA LEU A 1152 60.47 88.47 -28.07
C LEU A 1152 61.49 87.55 -27.30
N ASN A 1153 61.76 86.33 -27.83
CA ASN A 1153 62.46 85.18 -27.18
C ASN A 1153 63.49 84.42 -28.10
N LEU A 1154 64.36 83.57 -27.54
CA LEU A 1154 65.43 82.73 -28.17
C LEU A 1154 65.63 81.48 -27.27
N ASP A 1155 65.55 80.20 -27.63
CA ASP A 1155 66.05 79.34 -28.74
C ASP A 1155 67.25 78.43 -28.34
N SER A 1156 67.16 77.16 -28.76
CA SER A 1156 68.28 76.24 -29.11
C SER A 1156 68.99 75.31 -28.08
N VAL A 1157 69.44 74.16 -28.64
CA VAL A 1157 70.66 73.36 -28.35
C VAL A 1157 70.67 72.16 -27.35
N ARG A 1158 70.61 70.96 -27.97
CA ARG A 1158 71.39 69.70 -27.77
C ARG A 1158 71.61 69.09 -26.35
N LYS A 1159 71.28 67.80 -26.25
CA LYS A 1159 72.17 66.62 -26.49
C LYS A 1159 71.28 65.38 -26.64
N VAL A 1160 71.41 64.45 -27.60
CA VAL A 1160 72.56 63.76 -28.23
C VAL A 1160 73.25 62.77 -27.26
N GLN A 1161 73.46 61.53 -27.76
CA GLN A 1161 74.46 60.53 -27.35
C GLN A 1161 73.98 59.26 -26.58
N LEU A 1162 73.60 58.22 -27.36
CA LEU A 1162 73.73 56.77 -27.06
C LEU A 1162 72.82 56.19 -25.93
N LYS A 1163 72.57 54.87 -25.87
CA LYS A 1163 73.28 53.70 -26.48
C LYS A 1163 72.35 52.48 -26.67
N SER A 1164 72.56 51.70 -27.74
CA SER A 1164 72.08 50.31 -27.99
C SER A 1164 70.58 50.05 -27.78
N ASP A 1165 69.74 49.78 -28.79
CA ASP A 1165 69.90 49.05 -30.07
C ASP A 1165 70.45 47.63 -29.92
N SER A 1166 69.59 46.61 -30.06
CA SER A 1166 69.78 45.47 -30.98
C SER A 1166 68.54 44.57 -31.09
N LEU A 1167 67.99 44.51 -32.31
CA LEU A 1167 67.47 43.33 -33.04
C LEU A 1167 66.26 42.55 -32.45
N LEU A 1168 65.11 42.48 -33.15
CA LEU A 1168 64.69 41.44 -34.13
C LEU A 1168 64.35 40.08 -33.46
N GLU A 1169 63.37 39.28 -33.92
CA GLU A 1169 62.65 39.29 -35.20
C GLU A 1169 61.19 38.77 -35.09
N GLU A 1170 60.58 38.56 -36.25
CA GLU A 1170 59.25 38.04 -36.61
C GLU A 1170 58.90 36.67 -35.94
N GLU A 1171 57.64 36.17 -35.94
CA GLU A 1171 56.59 36.31 -36.95
C GLU A 1171 55.16 36.19 -36.35
N ASN A 1172 54.25 37.10 -36.75
CA ASN A 1172 52.78 37.18 -36.52
C ASN A 1172 52.22 37.00 -35.09
#